data_AF-A0A2I0B8E5-F1
#
_entry.id   AF-A0A2I0B8E5-F1
#
_cell.length_a   1.000
_cell.length_b   1.000
_cell.length_c   1.000
_cell.angle_alpha   90.00
_cell.angle_beta   90.00
_cell.angle_gamma   90.00
#
_symmetry.space_group_name_H-M   'P 1'
#
loop_
_entity.id
_entity.type
_entity.pdbx_description
1 polymer ?
#
loop_
_entity_poly.entity_id
_entity_poly.type
_entity_poly.pdbx_seq_one_letter_code
_entity_poly.pdbx_strand_id
1 'polypeptide(L)'
;MPLLPWLTLRRILLYNFSMRSSCQLLQNFAGSPDLVTGFSHRFIHRCTNPSSLLAYPLRKISRLISFSLISSPGVCSYGFLSSRSVHMEPSEDEGFRAERLRKLQKKLEELGIKSTPHKTGQYRNTICPKCRGGDSRERSFALFIHEDGKLAMWQCFRKKCDWKGCIEDSENGEGFRVSRSFGSGRALKNKKYIMITEEDLQLEPLCPELITYFKARSISVETLQRNGVKQRILGDEVVIAFPYRRNEKLVSCNYRDVEKSFSQEDTEKIFYGLDDIQIPGRDIIIVGSEIDKLSMEEAGYRNCISVPNGVAAKVSEKLLSEYEDTSFRYLWGCKEYLERAPRLILATDADEPGQALAEELARRLGKERCWRVKWPMKSDTEVCKNANEVLNIFGHHALKEIVEKAEMFPIRGLFDFSNFFPEIDDYYNCIQGFELGVSTGWKTLDDLYNIVPGELTVITGVPNSGKSEWIDALLCNINESCGWKFAFCSMENKVQEHAMKLLEKHIKKPFFNSRYGESVERMSLLELEEGKTWLSDSFHLIRYEDDALPSIDWVLMLAKSAILRYGVRGLVIDPYNELDHQRPIHQTETEYVSLMLTKIKRFARHHSCHVWFVAHPRQLHNWGGMPPNLYDISGSAHFINKCDNAIVIHRNRDDIDNPLNTTQVCVRKIRNKVIGGIGDATLLYDRVTGLFRDIN
;
A
#
# COMPACT_ATOMS: atom_id res chain seq x y z
N MET A 1 -58.24 -19.34 -0.80
CA MET A 1 -57.74 -20.45 0.06
C MET A 1 -56.78 -21.31 -0.75
N PRO A 2 -55.68 -21.83 -0.16
CA PRO A 2 -54.40 -21.13 -0.44
C PRO A 2 -53.16 -21.99 -0.77
N LEU A 3 -52.19 -21.30 -1.41
CA LEU A 3 -50.71 -21.42 -1.30
C LEU A 3 -49.97 -22.76 -1.61
N LEU A 4 -49.27 -22.79 -2.76
CA LEU A 4 -47.80 -22.73 -2.97
C LEU A 4 -46.81 -23.57 -2.08
N PRO A 5 -45.62 -23.99 -2.60
CA PRO A 5 -45.47 -25.38 -3.06
C PRO A 5 -44.18 -26.10 -2.57
N TRP A 6 -43.81 -27.17 -3.29
CA TRP A 6 -42.81 -28.19 -2.95
C TRP A 6 -41.33 -27.78 -2.96
N LEU A 7 -40.55 -28.46 -2.12
CA LEU A 7 -39.11 -28.73 -2.31
C LEU A 7 -38.79 -30.16 -1.84
N THR A 8 -38.41 -31.07 -2.76
CA THR A 8 -37.51 -32.24 -2.50
C THR A 8 -37.31 -33.12 -3.74
N LEU A 9 -36.27 -33.97 -3.69
CA LEU A 9 -36.07 -35.20 -4.48
C LEU A 9 -35.88 -35.07 -6.01
N ARG A 10 -34.60 -35.04 -6.43
CA ARG A 10 -34.04 -36.15 -7.23
C ARG A 10 -32.54 -36.36 -6.96
N ARG A 11 -32.15 -37.62 -6.85
CA ARG A 11 -30.78 -38.14 -6.66
C ARG A 11 -30.73 -39.51 -7.39
N ILE A 12 -29.53 -39.97 -7.75
CA ILE A 12 -29.26 -41.28 -8.40
C ILE A 12 -29.50 -41.32 -9.92
N LEU A 13 -28.74 -42.18 -10.61
CA LEU A 13 -28.49 -42.31 -12.06
C LEU A 13 -27.46 -41.29 -12.60
N LEU A 14 -26.28 -41.67 -13.11
CA LEU A 14 -25.66 -43.00 -13.32
C LEU A 14 -24.13 -42.95 -13.05
N TYR A 15 -23.52 -44.13 -12.90
CA TYR A 15 -22.07 -44.34 -12.78
C TYR A 15 -21.57 -45.22 -13.95
N ASN A 16 -20.25 -45.28 -14.17
CA ASN A 16 -19.54 -45.95 -15.29
C ASN A 16 -19.63 -45.18 -16.63
N PHE A 17 -18.56 -45.02 -17.44
CA PHE A 17 -17.56 -46.04 -17.81
C PHE A 17 -16.10 -45.53 -17.95
N SER A 18 -15.19 -46.48 -18.19
CA SER A 18 -13.71 -46.39 -18.19
C SER A 18 -13.05 -45.54 -19.30
N MET A 19 -11.74 -45.29 -19.14
CA MET A 19 -10.82 -44.77 -20.17
C MET A 19 -10.81 -45.63 -21.44
N ARG A 20 -10.65 -45.00 -22.62
CA ARG A 20 -9.67 -45.41 -23.66
C ARG A 20 -9.47 -44.38 -24.78
N SER A 21 -8.45 -44.65 -25.60
CA SER A 21 -7.82 -43.77 -26.59
C SER A 21 -8.52 -43.69 -27.96
N SER A 22 -8.02 -42.76 -28.79
CA SER A 22 -7.92 -42.82 -30.27
C SER A 22 -9.02 -42.19 -31.16
N CYS A 23 -8.60 -41.12 -31.85
CA CYS A 23 -8.82 -40.72 -33.25
C CYS A 23 -10.05 -41.15 -34.10
N GLN A 24 -10.55 -40.11 -34.83
CA GLN A 24 -10.97 -40.09 -36.26
C GLN A 24 -12.42 -40.44 -36.70
N LEU A 25 -12.89 -39.67 -37.72
CA LEU A 25 -13.99 -39.92 -38.69
C LEU A 25 -15.44 -39.90 -38.12
N LEU A 26 -16.52 -39.38 -38.76
CA LEU A 26 -16.81 -38.57 -39.98
C LEU A 26 -18.00 -37.62 -39.60
N GLN A 27 -18.08 -36.34 -39.99
CA GLN A 27 -18.45 -35.74 -41.30
C GLN A 27 -19.95 -35.78 -41.70
N ASN A 28 -20.43 -34.63 -42.21
CA ASN A 28 -21.65 -34.38 -43.01
C ASN A 28 -23.05 -34.34 -42.32
N PHE A 29 -23.58 -33.12 -42.19
CA PHE A 29 -24.74 -32.66 -43.00
C PHE A 29 -24.56 -31.16 -43.32
N ALA A 30 -25.13 -30.67 -44.43
CA ALA A 30 -24.94 -29.31 -44.93
C ALA A 30 -26.28 -28.65 -45.32
N GLY A 31 -26.35 -27.31 -45.25
CA GLY A 31 -27.58 -26.54 -45.49
C GLY A 31 -27.41 -25.03 -45.31
N SER A 32 -26.56 -24.41 -46.13
CA SER A 32 -26.44 -22.95 -46.35
C SER A 32 -27.42 -22.49 -47.47
N PRO A 33 -27.58 -21.20 -47.83
CA PRO A 33 -26.79 -20.00 -47.47
C PRO A 33 -27.64 -18.82 -46.90
N ASP A 34 -27.12 -17.63 -46.54
CA ASP A 34 -25.75 -17.06 -46.67
C ASP A 34 -25.36 -16.27 -45.36
N LEU A 35 -24.60 -15.17 -45.25
CA LEU A 35 -23.98 -14.20 -46.18
C LEU A 35 -22.65 -13.61 -45.66
N VAL A 36 -21.74 -13.34 -46.61
CA VAL A 36 -20.67 -12.31 -46.70
C VAL A 36 -20.69 -11.22 -45.58
N THR A 37 -19.62 -10.86 -44.86
CA THR A 37 -18.17 -10.76 -45.18
C THR A 37 -17.29 -10.86 -43.91
N GLY A 38 -16.00 -11.24 -44.00
CA GLY A 38 -15.01 -11.03 -42.92
C GLY A 38 -13.64 -11.70 -43.16
N PHE A 39 -12.55 -10.94 -43.17
CA PHE A 39 -11.22 -11.41 -43.60
C PHE A 39 -10.47 -12.32 -42.60
N SER A 40 -9.53 -13.10 -43.12
CA SER A 40 -8.70 -14.11 -42.43
C SER A 40 -7.37 -13.59 -41.88
N HIS A 41 -6.86 -14.19 -40.80
CA HIS A 41 -5.61 -15.00 -40.85
C HIS A 41 -5.31 -15.74 -39.52
N ARG A 42 -4.62 -16.90 -39.61
CA ARG A 42 -3.98 -17.63 -38.50
C ARG A 42 -2.45 -17.62 -38.68
N PHE A 43 -1.69 -17.50 -37.59
CA PHE A 43 -0.37 -18.14 -37.33
C PHE A 43 -0.18 -18.12 -35.79
N ILE A 44 -0.15 -19.24 -35.06
CA ILE A 44 0.93 -20.24 -34.88
C ILE A 44 2.14 -19.71 -34.07
N HIS A 45 2.38 -20.34 -32.92
CA HIS A 45 3.59 -20.15 -32.10
C HIS A 45 4.86 -20.72 -32.78
N ARG A 46 6.02 -20.08 -32.56
CA ARG A 46 7.23 -20.74 -32.02
C ARG A 46 8.26 -19.72 -31.51
N CYS A 47 9.15 -20.18 -30.64
CA CYS A 47 10.15 -19.37 -29.95
C CYS A 47 11.51 -19.43 -30.63
N THR A 48 12.25 -18.31 -30.66
CA THR A 48 13.72 -18.30 -30.66
C THR A 48 14.27 -17.03 -29.99
N ASN A 49 15.20 -17.21 -29.07
CA ASN A 49 16.25 -16.26 -28.65
C ASN A 49 17.57 -16.85 -29.18
N PRO A 50 18.68 -16.10 -29.42
CA PRO A 50 19.39 -15.46 -28.31
C PRO A 50 20.25 -14.19 -28.60
N SER A 51 20.58 -13.47 -27.51
CA SER A 51 21.87 -12.77 -27.21
C SER A 51 22.58 -11.87 -28.24
N SER A 52 22.83 -10.59 -27.91
CA SER A 52 24.09 -10.15 -27.24
C SER A 52 24.39 -8.63 -27.33
N LEU A 53 25.38 -8.16 -26.55
CA LEU A 53 26.20 -6.92 -26.65
C LEU A 53 25.59 -5.51 -26.39
N LEU A 54 25.96 -4.97 -25.22
CA LEU A 54 26.60 -3.66 -24.96
C LEU A 54 26.42 -2.47 -25.95
N ALA A 55 25.90 -1.32 -25.45
CA ALA A 55 26.67 -0.06 -25.29
C ALA A 55 25.80 1.15 -24.83
N TYR A 56 26.37 2.04 -24.00
CA TYR A 56 25.87 3.41 -23.77
C TYR A 56 26.65 4.43 -24.61
N PRO A 57 26.01 5.55 -25.04
CA PRO A 57 26.74 6.77 -25.37
C PRO A 57 26.27 8.00 -24.56
N LEU A 58 27.20 8.63 -23.83
CA LEU A 58 27.06 10.00 -23.34
C LEU A 58 27.34 11.00 -24.47
N ARG A 59 26.70 12.18 -24.46
CA ARG A 59 27.16 13.37 -25.23
C ARG A 59 27.19 14.64 -24.37
N LYS A 60 28.29 15.39 -24.54
CA LYS A 60 28.51 16.78 -24.07
C LYS A 60 28.39 17.74 -25.28
N ILE A 61 28.89 18.98 -25.14
CA ILE A 61 29.11 20.04 -26.16
C ILE A 61 27.89 20.97 -26.34
N SER A 62 27.98 22.31 -26.30
CA SER A 62 29.05 23.24 -25.86
C SER A 62 28.50 24.66 -25.59
N ARG A 63 29.36 25.59 -25.11
CA ARG A 63 29.08 27.04 -25.02
C ARG A 63 29.31 27.76 -26.36
N LEU A 64 28.69 28.93 -26.55
CA LEU A 64 29.25 30.10 -27.26
C LEU A 64 28.58 31.42 -26.76
N ILE A 65 29.05 32.59 -27.21
CA ILE A 65 28.91 33.92 -26.54
C ILE A 65 28.66 35.05 -27.59
N SER A 66 28.24 36.26 -27.13
CA SER A 66 28.28 37.62 -27.78
C SER A 66 26.93 38.16 -28.31
N PHE A 67 26.65 39.48 -28.37
CA PHE A 67 27.03 40.65 -27.53
C PHE A 67 25.91 41.76 -27.68
N SER A 68 26.05 42.92 -27.01
CA SER A 68 25.03 43.98 -26.79
C SER A 68 25.17 45.25 -27.68
N LEU A 69 24.24 46.23 -27.60
CA LEU A 69 24.49 47.67 -27.19
C LEU A 69 23.35 48.71 -27.47
N ILE A 70 23.27 49.76 -26.60
CA ILE A 70 22.86 51.21 -26.87
C ILE A 70 21.35 51.51 -27.14
N SER A 71 20.72 52.68 -26.84
CA SER A 71 21.09 54.08 -26.46
C SER A 71 20.19 54.76 -25.36
N SER A 72 20.59 55.97 -24.89
CA SER A 72 19.90 56.90 -23.94
C SER A 72 19.46 58.23 -24.67
N PRO A 73 19.24 59.47 -24.12
CA PRO A 73 19.43 60.07 -22.76
C PRO A 73 18.41 61.17 -22.25
N GLY A 74 18.67 61.77 -21.07
CA GLY A 74 18.25 63.15 -20.65
C GLY A 74 17.00 63.29 -19.75
N VAL A 75 16.74 64.35 -18.94
CA VAL A 75 17.51 65.51 -18.38
C VAL A 75 16.91 65.86 -16.97
N CYS A 76 17.50 66.76 -16.16
CA CYS A 76 17.09 67.07 -14.78
C CYS A 76 17.05 68.60 -14.47
N SER A 77 16.06 69.09 -13.68
CA SER A 77 16.17 70.35 -12.91
C SER A 77 15.06 70.56 -11.82
N TYR A 78 15.36 71.48 -10.90
CA TYR A 78 14.76 71.79 -9.59
C TYR A 78 13.36 72.48 -9.57
N GLY A 79 12.70 72.45 -8.40
CA GLY A 79 11.65 73.43 -8.01
C GLY A 79 10.94 73.13 -6.68
N PHE A 80 11.09 73.99 -5.66
CA PHE A 80 10.37 73.93 -4.37
C PHE A 80 9.32 75.06 -4.31
N LEU A 81 8.16 74.83 -3.67
CA LEU A 81 7.53 75.81 -2.74
C LEU A 81 6.40 75.18 -1.90
N SER A 82 5.92 75.90 -0.89
CA SER A 82 5.43 75.35 0.38
C SER A 82 3.96 75.70 0.73
N SER A 83 3.45 75.01 1.75
CA SER A 83 2.29 75.35 2.62
C SER A 83 0.88 74.96 2.12
N ARG A 84 -0.08 74.63 3.00
CA ARG A 84 -0.05 74.57 4.49
C ARG A 84 -0.95 73.45 5.05
N SER A 85 -0.72 73.09 6.31
CA SER A 85 -1.30 71.93 7.02
C SER A 85 -2.57 72.22 7.83
N VAL A 86 -3.29 71.15 8.18
CA VAL A 86 -4.19 71.06 9.34
C VAL A 86 -3.80 69.79 10.13
N HIS A 87 -3.93 69.80 11.46
CA HIS A 87 -3.35 68.79 12.35
C HIS A 87 -4.32 67.69 12.78
N MET A 88 -3.77 66.52 13.12
CA MET A 88 -4.22 65.67 14.22
C MET A 88 -3.02 65.29 15.12
N GLU A 89 -3.28 64.58 16.21
CA GLU A 89 -2.36 64.34 17.35
C GLU A 89 -1.08 63.52 17.03
N PRO A 90 -0.03 63.61 17.87
CA PRO A 90 1.33 63.33 17.42
C PRO A 90 1.62 61.85 17.14
N SER A 91 2.10 61.59 15.93
CA SER A 91 2.87 60.39 15.57
C SER A 91 4.13 60.23 16.44
N GLU A 92 4.72 59.03 16.46
CA GLU A 92 6.11 58.87 16.93
C GLU A 92 6.99 59.95 16.28
N ASP A 93 7.74 60.70 17.09
CA ASP A 93 8.58 61.81 16.64
C ASP A 93 9.44 61.40 15.44
N GLU A 94 9.39 62.18 14.35
CA GLU A 94 10.12 61.86 13.13
C GLU A 94 11.64 61.79 13.37
N GLY A 95 12.16 62.55 14.35
CA GLY A 95 13.54 62.43 14.80
C GLY A 95 13.86 61.04 15.33
N PHE A 96 12.99 60.50 16.19
CA PHE A 96 13.12 59.16 16.75
C PHE A 96 12.98 58.05 15.70
N ARG A 97 12.02 58.20 14.76
CA ARG A 97 11.83 57.27 13.61
C ARG A 97 13.04 57.28 12.67
N ALA A 98 13.58 58.46 12.34
CA ALA A 98 14.77 58.60 11.50
C ALA A 98 16.02 57.99 12.16
N GLU A 99 16.19 58.19 13.47
CA GLU A 99 17.31 57.62 14.21
C GLU A 99 17.18 56.09 14.39
N ARG A 100 15.96 55.57 14.57
CA ARG A 100 15.68 54.12 14.53
C ARG A 100 16.06 53.53 13.16
N LEU A 101 15.66 54.18 12.06
CA LEU A 101 15.99 53.75 10.70
C LEU A 101 17.51 53.75 10.42
N ARG A 102 18.26 54.75 10.89
CA ARG A 102 19.73 54.78 10.78
C ARG A 102 20.39 53.60 11.50
N LYS A 103 19.94 53.30 12.73
CA LYS A 103 20.44 52.17 13.52
C LYS A 103 20.11 50.83 12.85
N LEU A 104 18.93 50.68 12.24
CA LEU A 104 18.54 49.49 11.47
C LEU A 104 19.40 49.32 10.21
N GLN A 105 19.63 50.40 9.45
CA GLN A 105 20.50 50.40 8.27
C GLN A 105 21.93 49.98 8.62
N LYS A 106 22.51 50.52 9.69
CA LYS A 106 23.83 50.10 10.18
C LYS A 106 23.90 48.59 10.46
N LYS A 107 22.88 48.00 11.10
CA LYS A 107 22.83 46.54 11.35
C LYS A 107 22.65 45.71 10.06
N LEU A 108 21.99 46.24 9.03
CA LEU A 108 21.95 45.60 7.70
C LEU A 108 23.34 45.61 7.05
N GLU A 109 24.08 46.70 7.17
CA GLU A 109 25.44 46.83 6.64
C GLU A 109 26.45 45.93 7.38
N GLU A 110 26.31 45.77 8.70
CA GLU A 110 27.04 44.77 9.51
C GLU A 110 26.80 43.32 9.03
N LEU A 111 25.64 43.03 8.41
CA LEU A 111 25.33 41.75 7.76
C LEU A 111 25.69 41.71 6.26
N GLY A 112 26.38 42.73 5.74
CA GLY A 112 26.79 42.83 4.34
C GLY A 112 25.67 43.24 3.36
N ILE A 113 24.52 43.69 3.86
CA ILE A 113 23.38 44.16 3.08
C ILE A 113 23.51 45.68 2.91
N LYS A 114 23.90 46.15 1.72
CA LYS A 114 24.16 47.58 1.46
C LYS A 114 22.89 48.42 1.44
N SER A 115 22.72 49.32 2.41
CA SER A 115 21.59 50.25 2.47
C SER A 115 21.81 51.56 1.71
N THR A 116 21.77 51.51 0.38
CA THR A 116 21.57 52.72 -0.44
C THR A 116 20.09 53.11 -0.45
N PRO A 117 19.74 54.42 -0.46
CA PRO A 117 18.51 54.95 0.13
C PRO A 117 17.24 54.14 -0.21
N HIS A 118 16.69 53.51 0.83
CA HIS A 118 15.51 52.66 0.74
C HIS A 118 14.24 53.50 0.85
N LYS A 119 13.29 53.27 -0.07
CA LYS A 119 11.87 53.47 0.25
C LYS A 119 11.46 52.35 1.20
N THR A 120 10.93 52.70 2.38
CA THR A 120 10.28 51.76 3.28
C THR A 120 8.95 51.29 2.70
N GLY A 121 8.37 50.23 3.26
CA GLY A 121 7.07 49.68 2.84
C GLY A 121 7.09 48.88 1.53
N GLN A 122 8.23 48.77 0.84
CA GLN A 122 8.34 48.08 -0.45
C GLN A 122 9.44 47.00 -0.46
N TYR A 123 9.16 45.87 -1.12
CA TYR A 123 10.14 44.82 -1.38
C TYR A 123 11.06 45.21 -2.55
N ARG A 124 12.38 45.08 -2.38
CA ARG A 124 13.36 45.36 -3.44
C ARG A 124 14.23 44.15 -3.78
N ASN A 125 14.11 43.68 -5.02
CA ASN A 125 14.90 42.57 -5.56
C ASN A 125 16.29 43.04 -6.03
N THR A 126 17.34 42.49 -5.41
CA THR A 126 18.75 42.82 -5.65
C THR A 126 19.60 41.53 -5.73
N ILE A 127 20.90 41.67 -5.98
CA ILE A 127 21.81 40.51 -6.03
C ILE A 127 22.17 40.11 -4.60
N CYS A 128 21.91 38.86 -4.22
CA CYS A 128 22.22 38.32 -2.88
C CYS A 128 23.70 38.54 -2.52
N PRO A 129 24.07 39.27 -1.44
CA PRO A 129 25.48 39.47 -1.10
C PRO A 129 26.18 38.18 -0.68
N LYS A 130 25.47 37.22 -0.05
CA LYS A 130 26.04 35.93 0.38
C LYS A 130 26.43 35.01 -0.78
N CYS A 131 25.60 34.86 -1.81
CA CYS A 131 25.88 33.97 -2.95
C CYS A 131 26.15 34.70 -4.27
N ARG A 132 26.20 36.04 -4.27
CA ARG A 132 26.49 36.93 -5.40
C ARG A 132 25.62 36.70 -6.65
N GLY A 133 24.39 36.19 -6.45
CA GLY A 133 23.48 35.76 -7.53
C GLY A 133 23.91 34.49 -8.27
N GLY A 134 24.99 33.82 -7.84
CA GLY A 134 25.59 32.69 -8.54
C GLY A 134 26.22 33.08 -9.88
N ASP A 135 26.41 32.07 -10.74
CA ASP A 135 27.05 32.21 -12.04
C ASP A 135 26.28 33.14 -12.99
N SER A 136 24.94 33.17 -12.86
CA SER A 136 24.01 34.07 -13.57
C SER A 136 23.98 35.50 -12.99
N ARG A 137 24.57 35.75 -11.82
CA ARG A 137 24.51 37.03 -11.07
C ARG A 137 23.08 37.57 -10.87
N GLU A 138 22.10 36.67 -10.75
CA GLU A 138 20.68 37.02 -10.78
C GLU A 138 20.20 37.77 -9.52
N ARG A 139 19.19 38.64 -9.68
CA ARG A 139 18.60 39.48 -8.61
C ARG A 139 17.63 38.70 -7.70
N SER A 140 18.13 37.62 -7.12
CA SER A 140 17.39 36.61 -6.35
C SER A 140 17.16 36.96 -4.87
N PHE A 141 17.51 38.15 -4.41
CA PHE A 141 17.43 38.56 -3.00
C PHE A 141 16.44 39.69 -2.81
N ALA A 142 15.31 39.39 -2.17
CA ALA A 142 14.38 40.41 -1.70
C ALA A 142 14.82 40.92 -0.32
N LEU A 143 14.76 42.24 -0.16
CA LEU A 143 14.83 42.93 1.12
C LEU A 143 13.57 43.79 1.29
N PHE A 144 13.00 43.78 2.49
CA PHE A 144 11.91 44.63 2.92
C PHE A 144 12.32 45.37 4.21
N ILE A 145 11.94 46.64 4.32
CA ILE A 145 12.10 47.45 5.53
C ILE A 145 10.76 48.10 5.83
N HIS A 146 10.22 47.83 7.01
CA HIS A 146 8.92 48.34 7.46
C HIS A 146 8.98 49.84 7.77
N GLU A 147 7.84 50.53 7.68
CA GLU A 147 7.80 51.99 7.66
C GLU A 147 8.11 52.66 9.00
N ASP A 148 7.87 51.99 10.12
CA ASP A 148 8.24 52.45 11.46
C ASP A 148 9.73 52.30 11.79
N GLY A 149 10.50 51.64 10.92
CA GLY A 149 11.90 51.30 11.14
C GLY A 149 12.15 50.24 12.22
N LYS A 150 11.12 49.50 12.67
CA LYS A 150 11.25 48.46 13.70
C LYS A 150 11.55 47.07 13.14
N LEU A 151 11.31 46.85 11.85
CA LEU A 151 11.49 45.55 11.18
C LEU A 151 12.22 45.69 9.84
N ALA A 152 13.22 44.84 9.61
CA ALA A 152 13.72 44.51 8.27
C ALA A 152 13.72 42.98 8.06
N MET A 153 13.41 42.53 6.85
CA MET A 153 13.36 41.10 6.49
C MET A 153 14.01 40.86 5.13
N TRP A 154 14.71 39.74 4.97
CA TRP A 154 15.27 39.35 3.67
C TRP A 154 15.16 37.86 3.38
N GLN A 155 15.16 37.52 2.08
CA GLN A 155 15.23 36.15 1.59
C GLN A 155 15.91 36.06 0.23
N CYS A 156 16.81 35.09 0.07
CA CYS A 156 17.39 34.67 -1.20
C CYS A 156 16.63 33.46 -1.75
N PHE A 157 15.97 33.61 -2.89
CA PHE A 157 15.14 32.56 -3.50
C PHE A 157 15.93 31.48 -4.26
N ARG A 158 17.27 31.54 -4.27
CA ARG A 158 18.09 30.47 -4.87
C ARG A 158 18.07 29.21 -4.01
N LYS A 159 17.61 28.09 -4.59
CA LYS A 159 17.64 26.75 -3.98
C LYS A 159 19.01 26.32 -3.42
N LYS A 160 20.12 26.88 -3.94
CA LYS A 160 21.50 26.63 -3.47
C LYS A 160 22.02 27.64 -2.42
N CYS A 161 21.16 28.51 -1.87
CA CYS A 161 21.58 29.57 -0.93
C CYS A 161 20.76 29.63 0.37
N ASP A 162 19.43 29.55 0.25
CA ASP A 162 18.43 29.62 1.34
C ASP A 162 18.75 30.65 2.45
N TRP A 163 19.32 31.80 2.07
CA TRP A 163 19.72 32.81 3.04
C TRP A 163 18.59 33.78 3.30
N LYS A 164 18.04 33.69 4.51
CA LYS A 164 16.93 34.48 5.03
C LYS A 164 17.21 34.93 6.45
N GLY A 165 16.45 35.90 6.92
CA GLY A 165 16.52 36.42 8.29
C GLY A 165 15.71 37.69 8.46
N CYS A 166 15.62 38.14 9.70
CA CYS A 166 15.03 39.41 10.06
C CYS A 166 15.89 40.16 11.08
N ILE A 167 15.66 41.47 11.17
CA ILE A 167 16.09 42.32 12.27
C ILE A 167 14.82 42.95 12.84
N GLU A 168 14.60 42.77 14.13
CA GLU A 168 13.44 43.28 14.89
C GLU A 168 13.92 44.15 16.05
N ASP A 169 13.27 45.29 16.29
CA ASP A 169 13.52 46.14 17.46
C ASP A 169 13.05 45.42 18.74
N SER A 170 13.85 45.48 19.80
CA SER A 170 13.57 44.71 21.03
C SER A 170 12.64 45.47 21.96
N GLU A 171 11.49 44.86 22.30
CA GLU A 171 10.50 45.38 23.26
C GLU A 171 11.12 45.75 24.63
N ASN A 172 12.30 45.21 24.96
CA ASN A 172 13.04 45.47 26.21
C ASN A 172 14.00 46.69 26.14
N GLY A 173 14.09 47.42 25.02
CA GLY A 173 14.94 48.61 24.89
C GLY A 173 16.43 48.36 24.62
N GLU A 174 16.88 47.10 24.65
CA GLU A 174 18.27 46.69 24.33
C GLU A 174 18.63 46.81 22.83
N GLY A 175 17.71 47.35 22.02
CA GLY A 175 17.85 47.56 20.59
C GLY A 175 17.72 46.30 19.74
N PHE A 176 18.00 46.44 18.45
CA PHE A 176 17.69 45.43 17.43
C PHE A 176 18.30 44.04 17.63
N ARG A 177 17.47 43.01 17.50
CA ARG A 177 17.84 41.58 17.52
C ARG A 177 17.85 41.01 16.10
N VAL A 178 18.89 40.24 15.76
CA VAL A 178 19.00 39.54 14.46
C VAL A 178 18.53 38.09 14.61
N SER A 179 17.57 37.65 13.80
CA SER A 179 17.21 36.22 13.69
C SER A 179 17.63 35.61 12.36
N ARG A 180 18.02 34.32 12.41
CA ARG A 180 18.39 33.51 11.23
C ARG A 180 17.25 32.58 10.77
N SER A 181 16.12 32.60 11.47
CA SER A 181 14.93 31.80 11.16
C SER A 181 13.66 32.50 11.66
N PHE A 182 12.54 32.29 10.96
CA PHE A 182 11.22 32.58 11.51
C PHE A 182 10.93 31.53 12.59
N GLY A 183 11.06 31.92 13.85
CA GLY A 183 10.77 31.06 14.99
C GLY A 183 9.26 30.94 15.19
N SER A 184 8.66 29.82 14.82
CA SER A 184 7.27 29.44 15.14
C SER A 184 7.12 29.11 16.62
N GLY A 185 7.43 30.09 17.49
CA GLY A 185 7.65 29.90 18.93
C GLY A 185 7.32 31.13 19.79
N ARG A 186 6.58 32.11 19.26
CA ARG A 186 5.82 33.08 20.06
C ARG A 186 4.34 32.82 19.81
N ALA A 187 3.56 32.62 20.87
CA ALA A 187 2.11 32.48 20.75
C ALA A 187 1.54 33.74 20.08
N LEU A 188 0.77 33.54 19.00
CA LEU A 188 0.05 34.63 18.35
C LEU A 188 -1.01 35.15 19.33
N LYS A 189 -0.69 36.25 20.03
CA LYS A 189 -1.67 37.08 20.74
C LYS A 189 -2.85 37.31 19.80
N ASN A 190 -4.03 36.83 20.19
CA ASN A 190 -5.27 36.78 19.41
C ASN A 190 -5.26 37.66 18.15
N LYS A 191 -5.15 37.04 16.96
CA LYS A 191 -5.67 37.68 15.73
C LYS A 191 -7.11 38.06 16.08
N LYS A 192 -7.42 39.35 16.18
CA LYS A 192 -8.81 39.79 16.23
C LYS A 192 -9.46 39.28 14.94
N TYR A 193 -10.41 38.36 15.06
CA TYR A 193 -11.25 37.99 13.93
C TYR A 193 -11.89 39.29 13.43
N ILE A 194 -11.62 39.65 12.18
CA ILE A 194 -12.31 40.75 11.53
C ILE A 194 -13.74 40.25 11.32
N MET A 195 -14.68 40.81 12.07
CA MET A 195 -16.09 40.54 11.90
C MET A 195 -16.53 41.20 10.60
N ILE A 196 -16.44 40.45 9.51
CA ILE A 196 -16.96 40.85 8.20
C ILE A 196 -18.49 40.86 8.22
N THR A 197 -19.09 41.87 7.60
CA THR A 197 -20.54 42.00 7.40
C THR A 197 -20.92 41.79 5.94
N GLU A 198 -22.21 41.68 5.63
CA GLU A 198 -22.65 41.59 4.23
C GLU A 198 -22.48 42.94 3.51
N GLU A 199 -22.51 44.03 4.29
CA GLU A 199 -22.27 45.41 3.92
C GLU A 199 -20.80 45.68 3.57
N ASP A 200 -19.85 45.21 4.39
CA ASP A 200 -18.40 45.31 4.10
C ASP A 200 -18.03 44.63 2.78
N LEU A 201 -18.68 43.50 2.49
CA LEU A 201 -18.47 42.71 1.28
C LEU A 201 -19.35 43.14 0.10
N GLN A 202 -20.27 44.09 0.29
CA GLN A 202 -21.20 44.58 -0.73
C GLN A 202 -22.01 43.44 -1.39
N LEU A 203 -22.62 42.57 -0.57
CA LEU A 203 -23.36 41.40 -1.03
C LEU A 203 -24.82 41.74 -1.39
N GLU A 204 -25.15 41.61 -2.67
CA GLU A 204 -26.46 41.93 -3.23
C GLU A 204 -27.33 40.68 -3.44
N PRO A 205 -28.67 40.83 -3.54
CA PRO A 205 -29.55 39.77 -4.04
C PRO A 205 -29.16 39.32 -5.46
N LEU A 206 -29.37 38.03 -5.77
CA LEU A 206 -29.07 37.47 -7.09
C LEU A 206 -29.90 38.11 -8.22
N CYS A 207 -29.24 38.48 -9.31
CA CYS A 207 -29.89 38.95 -10.53
C CYS A 207 -30.63 37.82 -11.30
N PRO A 208 -31.55 38.16 -12.24
CA PRO A 208 -32.30 37.17 -13.02
C PRO A 208 -31.43 36.18 -13.80
N GLU A 209 -30.25 36.60 -14.25
CA GLU A 209 -29.28 35.80 -14.99
C GLU A 209 -28.69 34.70 -14.11
N LEU A 210 -28.29 35.04 -12.86
CA LEU A 210 -27.79 34.06 -11.89
C LEU A 210 -28.89 33.13 -11.37
N ILE A 211 -30.12 33.64 -11.19
CA ILE A 211 -31.29 32.79 -10.89
C ILE A 211 -31.52 31.78 -12.03
N THR A 212 -31.36 32.20 -13.28
CA THR A 212 -31.46 31.32 -14.46
C THR A 212 -30.31 30.29 -14.52
N TYR A 213 -29.08 30.69 -14.19
CA TYR A 213 -27.92 29.81 -14.06
C TYR A 213 -28.13 28.68 -13.05
N PHE A 214 -28.75 28.97 -11.89
CA PHE A 214 -29.07 27.96 -10.88
C PHE A 214 -30.28 27.11 -11.25
N LYS A 215 -31.31 27.69 -11.87
CA LYS A 215 -32.45 26.94 -12.40
C LYS A 215 -32.03 25.93 -13.47
N ALA A 216 -31.04 26.25 -14.30
CA ALA A 216 -30.41 25.34 -15.26
C ALA A 216 -29.55 24.22 -14.61
N ARG A 217 -29.46 24.20 -13.27
CA ARG A 217 -28.80 23.17 -12.45
C ARG A 217 -29.78 22.51 -11.47
N SER A 218 -31.08 22.63 -11.74
CA SER A 218 -32.19 22.10 -10.92
C SER A 218 -32.20 22.60 -9.48
N ILE A 219 -31.65 23.79 -9.21
CA ILE A 219 -31.66 24.43 -7.89
C ILE A 219 -32.72 25.54 -7.85
N SER A 220 -33.56 25.50 -6.83
CA SER A 220 -34.69 26.41 -6.62
C SER A 220 -34.27 27.74 -5.96
N VAL A 221 -35.09 28.79 -6.16
CA VAL A 221 -34.89 30.09 -5.50
C VAL A 221 -35.04 29.97 -3.98
N GLU A 222 -35.90 29.06 -3.50
CA GLU A 222 -36.11 28.80 -2.07
C GLU A 222 -34.84 28.23 -1.41
N THR A 223 -34.19 27.25 -2.05
CA THR A 223 -32.89 26.70 -1.62
C THR A 223 -31.80 27.77 -1.64
N LEU A 224 -31.72 28.61 -2.68
CA LEU A 224 -30.75 29.71 -2.75
C LEU A 224 -30.93 30.73 -1.62
N GLN A 225 -32.18 31.12 -1.34
CA GLN A 225 -32.52 32.06 -0.26
C GLN A 225 -32.18 31.48 1.12
N ARG A 226 -32.59 30.23 1.42
CA ARG A 226 -32.28 29.57 2.69
C ARG A 226 -30.77 29.42 2.92
N ASN A 227 -30.02 29.10 1.87
CA ASN A 227 -28.57 28.97 1.94
C ASN A 227 -27.85 30.33 1.89
N GLY A 228 -28.60 31.43 1.79
CA GLY A 228 -28.09 32.80 1.81
C GLY A 228 -27.13 33.09 0.66
N VAL A 229 -27.35 32.50 -0.52
CA VAL A 229 -26.55 32.75 -1.73
C VAL A 229 -26.82 34.17 -2.23
N LYS A 230 -25.76 34.90 -2.55
CA LYS A 230 -25.77 36.32 -2.95
C LYS A 230 -24.99 36.52 -4.24
N GLN A 231 -24.96 37.74 -4.77
CA GLN A 231 -23.96 38.18 -5.74
C GLN A 231 -23.03 39.24 -5.13
N ARG A 232 -21.92 39.53 -5.82
CA ARG A 232 -21.07 40.70 -5.59
C ARG A 232 -20.61 41.24 -6.94
N ILE A 233 -20.48 42.56 -7.06
CA ILE A 233 -19.87 43.20 -8.24
C ILE A 233 -18.38 43.40 -7.96
N LEU A 234 -17.51 42.93 -8.85
CA LEU A 234 -16.05 43.05 -8.77
C LEU A 234 -15.52 43.70 -10.06
N GLY A 235 -15.28 45.01 -10.02
CA GLY A 235 -15.04 45.78 -11.24
C GLY A 235 -16.32 45.84 -12.08
N ASP A 236 -16.24 45.36 -13.32
CA ASP A 236 -17.39 45.29 -14.25
C ASP A 236 -18.07 43.90 -14.26
N GLU A 237 -17.61 42.94 -13.45
CA GLU A 237 -18.08 41.56 -13.44
C GLU A 237 -18.97 41.24 -12.22
N VAL A 238 -20.03 40.43 -12.45
CA VAL A 238 -20.93 39.93 -11.39
C VAL A 238 -20.51 38.50 -11.01
N VAL A 239 -20.13 38.28 -9.75
CA VAL A 239 -19.76 36.96 -9.22
C VAL A 239 -20.82 36.43 -8.25
N ILE A 240 -21.01 35.11 -8.25
CA ILE A 240 -21.81 34.41 -7.24
C ILE A 240 -21.04 34.42 -5.92
N ALA A 241 -21.70 34.76 -4.83
CA ALA A 241 -21.15 34.77 -3.48
C ALA A 241 -21.83 33.70 -2.59
N PHE A 242 -21.02 32.85 -1.97
CA PHE A 242 -21.43 31.82 -1.02
C PHE A 242 -20.94 32.23 0.39
N PRO A 243 -21.81 32.79 1.26
CA PRO A 243 -21.38 33.34 2.54
C PRO A 243 -21.40 32.27 3.65
N TYR A 244 -20.24 32.01 4.23
CA TYR A 244 -20.02 31.00 5.28
C TYR A 244 -20.36 31.59 6.64
N ARG A 245 -21.37 31.02 7.32
CA ARG A 245 -21.88 31.50 8.61
C ARG A 245 -21.61 30.50 9.74
N ARG A 246 -21.44 31.03 10.96
CA ARG A 246 -21.38 30.29 12.23
C ARG A 246 -22.18 31.05 13.27
N ASN A 247 -23.22 30.43 13.83
CA ASN A 247 -24.23 31.04 14.68
C ASN A 247 -24.82 32.31 14.02
N GLU A 248 -25.28 32.15 12.78
CA GLU A 248 -25.88 33.18 11.90
C GLU A 248 -24.93 34.31 11.46
N LYS A 249 -23.79 34.47 12.13
CA LYS A 249 -22.77 35.49 11.82
C LYS A 249 -21.88 35.06 10.66
N LEU A 250 -21.58 36.00 9.76
CA LEU A 250 -20.67 35.80 8.65
C LEU A 250 -19.22 35.63 9.15
N VAL A 251 -18.51 34.65 8.58
CA VAL A 251 -17.15 34.25 8.96
C VAL A 251 -16.21 34.22 7.74
N SER A 252 -16.70 33.80 6.58
CA SER A 252 -15.97 33.83 5.31
C SER A 252 -16.92 33.99 4.12
N CYS A 253 -16.39 34.23 2.94
CA CYS A 253 -17.17 34.19 1.69
C CYS A 253 -16.31 33.59 0.57
N ASN A 254 -16.91 32.69 -0.20
CA ASN A 254 -16.32 32.20 -1.46
C ASN A 254 -17.02 32.88 -2.62
N TYR A 255 -16.25 33.24 -3.64
CA TYR A 255 -16.77 33.79 -4.89
C TYR A 255 -16.51 32.84 -6.05
N ARG A 256 -17.45 32.81 -6.99
CA ARG A 256 -17.38 32.01 -8.20
C ARG A 256 -18.02 32.77 -9.35
N ASP A 257 -17.30 32.94 -10.44
CA ASP A 257 -17.86 33.48 -11.68
C ASP A 257 -18.63 32.38 -12.46
N VAL A 258 -19.15 32.77 -13.63
CA VAL A 258 -19.85 31.84 -14.53
C VAL A 258 -18.87 30.89 -15.26
N GLU A 259 -17.61 31.31 -15.46
CA GLU A 259 -16.56 30.57 -16.16
C GLU A 259 -15.82 29.52 -15.29
N LYS A 260 -16.13 29.51 -13.98
CA LYS A 260 -15.60 28.64 -12.90
C LYS A 260 -14.24 29.05 -12.32
N SER A 261 -13.83 30.32 -12.41
CA SER A 261 -12.78 30.81 -11.49
C SER A 261 -13.31 30.87 -10.05
N PHE A 262 -12.40 30.91 -9.08
CA PHE A 262 -12.70 30.79 -7.66
C PHE A 262 -11.80 31.70 -6.84
N SER A 263 -12.39 32.46 -5.91
CA SER A 263 -11.67 33.24 -4.89
C SER A 263 -12.36 33.14 -3.53
N GLN A 264 -11.64 33.48 -2.47
CA GLN A 264 -12.06 33.31 -1.08
C GLN A 264 -11.46 34.42 -0.23
N GLU A 265 -12.23 34.99 0.69
CA GLU A 265 -11.76 36.01 1.65
C GLU A 265 -10.70 35.40 2.62
N ASP A 266 -9.67 36.17 2.99
CA ASP A 266 -8.57 35.72 3.90
C ASP A 266 -9.02 35.70 5.39
N THR A 267 -9.99 34.83 5.69
CA THR A 267 -10.61 34.70 7.01
C THR A 267 -10.56 33.26 7.55
N GLU A 268 -11.36 32.94 8.57
CA GLU A 268 -11.40 31.59 9.13
C GLU A 268 -12.12 30.63 8.18
N LYS A 269 -11.40 29.59 7.72
CA LYS A 269 -11.97 28.53 6.88
C LYS A 269 -12.86 27.61 7.74
N ILE A 270 -14.16 27.61 7.46
CA ILE A 270 -15.18 26.76 8.09
C ILE A 270 -15.97 26.01 7.00
N PHE A 271 -16.91 25.13 7.37
CA PHE A 271 -17.81 24.48 6.39
C PHE A 271 -18.95 25.41 5.92
N TYR A 272 -19.40 25.25 4.67
CA TYR A 272 -20.62 25.91 4.19
C TYR A 272 -21.84 25.16 4.74
N GLY A 273 -22.76 25.88 5.37
CA GLY A 273 -23.88 25.25 6.09
C GLY A 273 -23.54 24.69 7.47
N LEU A 274 -22.47 25.17 8.12
CA LEU A 274 -22.11 24.74 9.48
C LEU A 274 -23.27 24.87 10.49
N ASP A 275 -24.14 25.87 10.30
CA ASP A 275 -25.32 26.09 11.15
C ASP A 275 -26.47 25.10 10.89
N ASP A 276 -26.47 24.37 9.77
CA ASP A 276 -27.48 23.35 9.48
C ASP A 276 -27.23 22.03 10.26
N ILE A 277 -26.02 21.84 10.79
CA ILE A 277 -25.57 20.63 11.50
C ILE A 277 -25.41 20.80 13.02
N GLN A 278 -25.97 21.87 13.61
CA GLN A 278 -25.90 22.08 15.06
C GLN A 278 -26.69 21.05 15.89
N ILE A 279 -27.67 20.37 15.28
CA ILE A 279 -28.55 19.40 15.95
C ILE A 279 -27.79 18.07 16.16
N PRO A 280 -27.49 17.66 17.42
CA PRO A 280 -26.73 16.44 17.68
C PRO A 280 -27.51 15.17 17.33
N GLY A 281 -26.79 14.05 17.12
CA GLY A 281 -27.40 12.75 16.89
C GLY A 281 -27.99 12.53 15.50
N ARG A 282 -27.81 13.48 14.56
CA ARG A 282 -28.14 13.31 13.13
C ARG A 282 -26.88 13.00 12.33
N ASP A 283 -27.05 12.20 11.28
CA ASP A 283 -25.99 11.98 10.28
C ASP A 283 -25.59 13.31 9.62
N ILE A 284 -24.34 13.43 9.16
CA ILE A 284 -23.88 14.59 8.39
C ILE A 284 -23.40 14.13 7.02
N ILE A 285 -23.87 14.80 5.96
CA ILE A 285 -23.41 14.59 4.59
C ILE A 285 -22.34 15.63 4.25
N ILE A 286 -21.17 15.20 3.76
CA ILE A 286 -20.05 16.07 3.40
C ILE A 286 -19.80 15.99 1.89
N VAL A 287 -19.92 17.11 1.19
CA VAL A 287 -19.77 17.22 -0.28
C VAL A 287 -18.57 18.07 -0.70
N GLY A 288 -18.16 17.93 -1.96
CA GLY A 288 -17.00 18.61 -2.54
C GLY A 288 -17.19 20.12 -2.81
N SER A 289 -18.41 20.56 -3.16
CA SER A 289 -18.70 21.96 -3.51
C SER A 289 -20.00 22.52 -2.92
N GLU A 290 -20.12 23.84 -2.89
CA GLU A 290 -21.31 24.56 -2.45
C GLU A 290 -22.55 24.21 -3.30
N ILE A 291 -22.36 24.02 -4.62
CA ILE A 291 -23.44 23.65 -5.55
C ILE A 291 -23.96 22.23 -5.26
N ASP A 292 -23.08 21.31 -4.85
CA ASP A 292 -23.50 19.97 -4.42
C ASP A 292 -24.28 20.01 -3.10
N LYS A 293 -23.99 20.97 -2.21
CA LYS A 293 -24.73 21.15 -0.94
C LYS A 293 -26.13 21.68 -1.20
N LEU A 294 -26.29 22.62 -2.14
CA LEU A 294 -27.60 23.05 -2.64
C LEU A 294 -28.35 21.87 -3.28
N SER A 295 -27.66 21.04 -4.07
CA SER A 295 -28.26 19.87 -4.74
C SER A 295 -28.73 18.79 -3.75
N MET A 296 -28.02 18.61 -2.64
CA MET A 296 -28.44 17.73 -1.54
C MET A 296 -29.69 18.27 -0.83
N GLU A 297 -29.85 19.59 -0.69
CA GLU A 297 -31.08 20.15 -0.12
C GLU A 297 -32.30 19.98 -1.04
N GLU A 298 -32.15 20.06 -2.37
CA GLU A 298 -33.22 19.69 -3.33
C GLU A 298 -33.64 18.21 -3.19
N ALA A 299 -32.73 17.32 -2.78
CA ALA A 299 -33.04 15.93 -2.40
C ALA A 299 -33.62 15.79 -0.97
N GLY A 300 -33.80 16.89 -0.24
CA GLY A 300 -34.36 16.95 1.12
C GLY A 300 -33.31 16.93 2.24
N TYR A 301 -32.02 16.84 1.95
CA TYR A 301 -30.96 16.76 2.95
C TYR A 301 -30.49 18.15 3.41
N ARG A 302 -31.11 18.62 4.48
CA ARG A 302 -30.69 19.84 5.19
C ARG A 302 -29.43 19.63 6.02
N ASN A 303 -29.16 18.39 6.45
CA ASN A 303 -27.98 17.97 7.21
C ASN A 303 -26.71 17.77 6.33
N CYS A 304 -26.48 18.68 5.38
CA CYS A 304 -25.38 18.62 4.43
C CYS A 304 -24.44 19.83 4.58
N ILE A 305 -23.14 19.62 4.41
CA ILE A 305 -22.09 20.66 4.45
C ILE A 305 -21.11 20.49 3.29
N SER A 306 -20.60 21.60 2.73
CA SER A 306 -19.48 21.54 1.77
C SER A 306 -18.17 22.02 2.38
N VAL A 307 -17.06 21.41 1.94
CA VAL A 307 -15.71 21.83 2.33
C VAL A 307 -15.39 23.22 1.77
N PRO A 308 -14.63 24.08 2.48
CA PRO A 308 -14.32 25.43 2.00
C PRO A 308 -13.34 25.49 0.83
N ASN A 309 -12.65 24.39 0.52
CA ASN A 309 -11.64 24.26 -0.53
C ASN A 309 -11.77 22.84 -1.13
N GLY A 310 -12.49 22.69 -2.24
CA GLY A 310 -12.96 21.40 -2.80
C GLY A 310 -11.91 20.48 -3.45
N VAL A 311 -10.62 20.59 -3.08
CA VAL A 311 -9.53 19.85 -3.76
C VAL A 311 -8.50 19.34 -2.76
N ALA A 312 -8.39 18.01 -2.66
CA ALA A 312 -7.20 17.35 -2.10
C ALA A 312 -6.38 16.77 -3.26
N ALA A 313 -5.30 17.44 -3.66
CA ALA A 313 -4.55 17.04 -4.86
C ALA A 313 -3.91 15.65 -4.76
N LYS A 314 -3.56 15.19 -3.53
CA LYS A 314 -3.17 13.82 -3.18
C LYS A 314 -3.53 13.53 -1.72
N VAL A 315 -3.69 12.25 -1.39
CA VAL A 315 -3.75 11.74 -0.01
C VAL A 315 -2.40 11.99 0.67
N SER A 316 -2.40 12.44 1.93
CA SER A 316 -1.16 12.82 2.61
C SER A 316 -0.48 11.61 3.24
N GLU A 317 0.82 11.40 2.98
CA GLU A 317 1.60 10.26 3.50
C GLU A 317 1.64 10.16 5.03
N LYS A 318 1.30 11.23 5.75
CA LYS A 318 1.28 11.32 7.21
C LYS A 318 0.01 12.01 7.70
N LEU A 319 -0.36 11.75 8.95
CA LEU A 319 -1.20 12.70 9.70
C LEU A 319 -0.29 13.88 10.09
N LEU A 320 -0.67 15.09 9.71
CA LEU A 320 -0.05 16.32 10.18
C LEU A 320 -0.74 16.75 11.50
N SER A 321 -0.04 17.50 12.35
CA SER A 321 -0.67 18.09 13.54
C SER A 321 -1.58 19.26 13.17
N GLU A 322 -2.46 19.67 14.08
CA GLU A 322 -3.39 20.81 13.92
C GLU A 322 -2.69 22.10 13.43
N TYR A 323 -1.46 22.35 13.88
CA TYR A 323 -0.68 23.53 13.52
C TYR A 323 0.02 23.43 12.17
N GLU A 324 0.18 22.22 11.63
CA GLU A 324 0.84 21.93 10.35
C GLU A 324 -0.17 21.73 9.21
N ASP A 325 -1.37 21.21 9.50
CA ASP A 325 -2.40 20.92 8.49
C ASP A 325 -3.20 22.17 8.09
N THR A 326 -2.53 23.08 7.39
CA THR A 326 -3.14 24.34 6.90
C THR A 326 -4.26 24.10 5.88
N SER A 327 -4.25 22.98 5.16
CA SER A 327 -5.26 22.61 4.17
C SER A 327 -6.56 22.10 4.80
N PHE A 328 -6.47 21.24 5.80
CA PHE A 328 -7.65 20.66 6.50
C PHE A 328 -7.97 21.35 7.83
N ARG A 329 -7.41 22.54 8.10
CA ARG A 329 -7.60 23.26 9.37
C ARG A 329 -9.06 23.48 9.78
N TYR A 330 -9.96 23.60 8.79
CA TYR A 330 -11.40 23.73 9.00
C TYR A 330 -12.02 22.54 9.75
N LEU A 331 -11.44 21.33 9.65
CA LEU A 331 -11.88 20.16 10.41
C LEU A 331 -11.67 20.34 11.92
N TRP A 332 -10.54 20.92 12.33
CA TRP A 332 -10.25 21.17 13.74
C TRP A 332 -11.17 22.26 14.31
N GLY A 333 -11.33 23.38 13.58
CA GLY A 333 -12.22 24.49 13.95
C GLY A 333 -13.73 24.17 13.92
N CYS A 334 -14.11 22.99 13.38
CA CYS A 334 -15.49 22.50 13.36
C CYS A 334 -15.63 21.12 14.04
N LYS A 335 -14.60 20.64 14.75
CA LYS A 335 -14.51 19.26 15.23
C LYS A 335 -15.69 18.86 16.12
N GLU A 336 -16.08 19.72 17.06
CA GLU A 336 -17.19 19.45 17.98
C GLU A 336 -18.53 19.21 17.28
N TYR A 337 -18.75 19.77 16.10
CA TYR A 337 -19.97 19.56 15.33
C TYR A 337 -19.98 18.16 14.69
N LEU A 338 -18.83 17.73 14.15
CA LEU A 338 -18.67 16.44 13.48
C LEU A 338 -18.64 15.26 14.48
N GLU A 339 -18.07 15.42 15.67
CA GLU A 339 -18.02 14.34 16.67
C GLU A 339 -19.41 13.96 17.22
N ARG A 340 -20.39 14.87 17.15
CA ARG A 340 -21.79 14.69 17.60
C ARG A 340 -22.67 13.92 16.59
N ALA A 341 -22.16 13.63 15.39
CA ALA A 341 -22.86 12.84 14.39
C ALA A 341 -22.54 11.33 14.57
N PRO A 342 -23.56 10.44 14.51
CA PRO A 342 -23.34 9.00 14.57
C PRO A 342 -22.74 8.44 13.28
N ARG A 343 -22.98 9.10 12.14
CA ARG A 343 -22.45 8.73 10.82
C ARG A 343 -22.06 9.96 10.01
N LEU A 344 -20.97 9.85 9.26
CA LEU A 344 -20.50 10.84 8.30
C LEU A 344 -20.59 10.25 6.88
N ILE A 345 -21.46 10.81 6.04
CA ILE A 345 -21.68 10.32 4.67
C ILE A 345 -20.85 11.18 3.72
N LEU A 346 -19.80 10.60 3.15
CA LEU A 346 -18.89 11.27 2.23
C LEU A 346 -19.42 11.17 0.79
N ALA A 347 -19.82 12.31 0.26
CA ALA A 347 -20.45 12.52 -1.05
C ALA A 347 -19.63 13.53 -1.87
N THR A 348 -18.32 13.28 -1.96
CA THR A 348 -17.36 14.04 -2.77
C THR A 348 -17.42 13.61 -4.24
N ASP A 349 -16.83 14.39 -5.12
CA ASP A 349 -16.74 14.11 -6.55
C ASP A 349 -16.09 12.74 -6.88
N ALA A 350 -16.48 12.16 -8.01
CA ALA A 350 -16.04 10.85 -8.50
C ALA A 350 -14.60 10.85 -9.05
N ASP A 351 -13.99 12.02 -9.27
CA ASP A 351 -12.65 12.15 -9.85
C ASP A 351 -11.51 11.94 -8.83
N GLU A 352 -10.27 11.87 -9.29
CA GLU A 352 -9.12 11.60 -8.39
C GLU A 352 -9.02 12.58 -7.21
N PRO A 353 -9.20 13.91 -7.37
CA PRO A 353 -9.21 14.85 -6.25
C PRO A 353 -10.39 14.66 -5.29
N GLY A 354 -11.59 14.34 -5.78
CA GLY A 354 -12.75 14.03 -4.95
C GLY A 354 -12.57 12.73 -4.16
N GLN A 355 -12.04 11.68 -4.79
CA GLN A 355 -11.68 10.42 -4.11
C GLN A 355 -10.58 10.61 -3.06
N ALA A 356 -9.54 11.40 -3.38
CA ALA A 356 -8.49 11.75 -2.43
C ALA A 356 -9.03 12.59 -1.24
N LEU A 357 -10.00 13.48 -1.49
CA LEU A 357 -10.69 14.24 -0.45
C LEU A 357 -11.48 13.32 0.48
N ALA A 358 -12.23 12.34 -0.06
CA ALA A 358 -12.94 11.36 0.76
C ALA A 358 -11.99 10.52 1.65
N GLU A 359 -10.87 10.05 1.10
CA GLU A 359 -9.86 9.32 1.87
C GLU A 359 -9.24 10.21 2.96
N GLU A 360 -8.89 11.47 2.65
CA GLU A 360 -8.33 12.42 3.61
C GLU A 360 -9.30 12.85 4.72
N LEU A 361 -10.60 12.93 4.42
CA LEU A 361 -11.68 13.15 5.39
C LEU A 361 -11.84 11.91 6.28
N ALA A 362 -12.06 10.74 5.70
CA ALA A 362 -12.27 9.49 6.45
C ALA A 362 -11.06 9.14 7.34
N ARG A 363 -9.84 9.41 6.88
CA ARG A 363 -8.58 9.22 7.62
C ARG A 363 -8.42 10.15 8.82
N ARG A 364 -9.06 11.33 8.84
CA ARG A 364 -9.02 12.29 9.97
C ARG A 364 -10.24 12.19 10.89
N LEU A 365 -11.41 11.86 10.36
CA LEU A 365 -12.68 11.84 11.07
C LEU A 365 -13.06 10.46 11.63
N GLY A 366 -12.33 9.41 11.23
CA GLY A 366 -12.55 8.02 11.64
C GLY A 366 -13.26 7.22 10.55
N LYS A 367 -12.55 6.24 9.96
CA LYS A 367 -13.12 5.41 8.87
C LYS A 367 -14.30 4.57 9.35
N GLU A 368 -14.28 4.17 10.62
CA GLU A 368 -15.32 3.39 11.30
C GLU A 368 -16.65 4.12 11.46
N ARG A 369 -16.67 5.46 11.36
CA ARG A 369 -17.88 6.29 11.32
C ARG A 369 -18.18 6.90 9.96
N CYS A 370 -17.43 6.54 8.93
CA CYS A 370 -17.60 7.07 7.59
C CYS A 370 -18.34 6.08 6.67
N TRP A 371 -19.23 6.64 5.87
CA TRP A 371 -19.85 6.00 4.72
C TRP A 371 -19.43 6.76 3.46
N ARG A 372 -19.47 6.12 2.29
CA ARG A 372 -19.14 6.72 1.00
C ARG A 372 -20.27 6.47 0.02
N VAL A 373 -20.74 7.54 -0.61
CA VAL A 373 -21.69 7.46 -1.72
C VAL A 373 -20.98 6.89 -2.95
N LYS A 374 -21.62 5.93 -3.63
CA LYS A 374 -21.25 5.54 -5.00
C LYS A 374 -22.19 6.25 -5.96
N TRP A 375 -21.64 7.08 -6.83
CA TRP A 375 -22.41 7.76 -7.86
C TRP A 375 -22.86 6.76 -8.96
N PRO A 376 -24.01 6.98 -9.60
CA PRO A 376 -24.57 6.08 -10.61
C PRO A 376 -23.86 6.23 -11.96
N MET A 377 -23.99 5.22 -12.81
CA MET A 377 -23.66 5.32 -14.23
C MET A 377 -24.66 6.25 -14.94
N LYS A 378 -24.16 7.19 -15.74
CA LYS A 378 -24.94 8.02 -16.69
C LYS A 378 -24.84 7.53 -18.13
N SER A 379 -23.88 6.65 -18.42
CA SER A 379 -23.77 5.87 -19.66
C SER A 379 -23.08 4.54 -19.34
N ASP A 380 -22.95 3.63 -20.32
CA ASP A 380 -22.27 2.34 -20.16
C ASP A 380 -20.78 2.47 -19.74
N THR A 381 -20.18 3.67 -19.86
CA THR A 381 -18.76 3.93 -19.59
C THR A 381 -18.49 5.10 -18.64
N GLU A 382 -19.48 5.94 -18.32
CA GLU A 382 -19.29 7.13 -17.47
C GLU A 382 -20.18 7.11 -16.22
N VAL A 383 -19.55 7.39 -15.08
CA VAL A 383 -20.20 7.66 -13.78
C VAL A 383 -20.57 9.15 -13.70
N CYS A 384 -21.68 9.50 -13.04
CA CYS A 384 -21.94 10.89 -12.63
C CYS A 384 -20.80 11.40 -11.73
N LYS A 385 -20.33 12.62 -11.99
CA LYS A 385 -19.25 13.24 -11.23
C LYS A 385 -19.65 13.55 -9.79
N ASN A 386 -20.83 14.12 -9.56
CA ASN A 386 -21.22 14.65 -8.24
C ASN A 386 -22.75 14.79 -8.09
N ALA A 387 -23.18 15.34 -6.95
CA ALA A 387 -24.58 15.43 -6.57
C ALA A 387 -25.39 16.27 -7.57
N ASN A 388 -24.82 17.37 -8.09
CA ASN A 388 -25.54 18.19 -9.08
C ASN A 388 -25.73 17.47 -10.42
N GLU A 389 -24.76 16.68 -10.89
CA GLU A 389 -24.96 15.89 -12.13
C GLU A 389 -26.04 14.81 -11.95
N VAL A 390 -26.09 14.14 -10.79
CA VAL A 390 -27.18 13.19 -10.47
C VAL A 390 -28.54 13.90 -10.41
N LEU A 391 -28.63 15.06 -9.77
CA LEU A 391 -29.86 15.85 -9.67
C LEU A 391 -30.39 16.27 -11.05
N ASN A 392 -29.50 16.68 -11.96
CA ASN A 392 -29.87 17.10 -13.32
C ASN A 392 -30.30 15.94 -14.23
N ILE A 393 -29.69 14.77 -14.10
CA ILE A 393 -29.95 13.61 -14.99
C ILE A 393 -31.10 12.73 -14.46
N PHE A 394 -31.12 12.47 -13.15
CA PHE A 394 -32.01 11.48 -12.52
C PHE A 394 -33.01 12.07 -11.52
N GLY A 395 -32.90 13.36 -11.21
CA GLY A 395 -33.81 14.07 -10.31
C GLY A 395 -33.59 13.78 -8.81
N HIS A 396 -34.32 14.54 -7.99
CA HIS A 396 -34.13 14.58 -6.54
C HIS A 396 -34.38 13.24 -5.83
N HIS A 397 -35.32 12.42 -6.32
CA HIS A 397 -35.62 11.11 -5.74
C HIS A 397 -34.45 10.13 -5.91
N ALA A 398 -33.82 10.10 -7.08
CA ALA A 398 -32.67 9.22 -7.33
C ALA A 398 -31.47 9.63 -6.47
N LEU A 399 -31.16 10.93 -6.41
CA LEU A 399 -30.11 11.46 -5.53
C LEU A 399 -30.36 11.06 -4.06
N LYS A 400 -31.61 11.11 -3.60
CA LYS A 400 -31.99 10.67 -2.25
C LYS A 400 -31.69 9.19 -2.01
N GLU A 401 -32.15 8.31 -2.91
CA GLU A 401 -31.96 6.86 -2.83
C GLU A 401 -30.48 6.46 -2.88
N ILE A 402 -29.68 7.16 -3.69
CA ILE A 402 -28.22 6.96 -3.81
C ILE A 402 -27.49 7.30 -2.50
N VAL A 403 -27.92 8.34 -1.78
CA VAL A 403 -27.36 8.72 -0.47
C VAL A 403 -27.82 7.75 0.63
N GLU A 404 -29.07 7.28 0.59
CA GLU A 404 -29.57 6.24 1.52
C GLU A 404 -28.83 4.90 1.35
N LYS A 405 -28.32 4.62 0.14
CA LYS A 405 -27.52 3.43 -0.22
C LYS A 405 -26.00 3.61 -0.05
N ALA A 406 -25.53 4.65 0.65
CA ALA A 406 -24.10 4.84 0.90
C ALA A 406 -23.47 3.62 1.62
N GLU A 407 -22.30 3.17 1.17
CA GLU A 407 -21.61 1.99 1.71
C GLU A 407 -20.65 2.39 2.85
N MET A 408 -20.32 1.45 3.76
CA MET A 408 -19.29 1.71 4.78
C MET A 408 -17.93 2.02 4.13
N PHE A 409 -17.16 2.94 4.71
CA PHE A 409 -15.87 3.31 4.15
C PHE A 409 -14.85 2.15 4.29
N PRO A 410 -14.13 1.73 3.22
CA PRO A 410 -13.20 0.60 3.29
C PRO A 410 -12.10 0.74 4.36
N ILE A 411 -12.08 -0.20 5.30
CA ILE A 411 -11.09 -0.31 6.38
C ILE A 411 -10.00 -1.31 5.95
N ARG A 412 -8.74 -0.85 5.90
CA ARG A 412 -7.60 -1.68 5.46
C ARG A 412 -7.41 -2.88 6.38
N GLY A 413 -7.54 -4.08 5.82
CA GLY A 413 -7.36 -5.35 6.55
C GLY A 413 -8.66 -5.95 7.09
N LEU A 414 -9.79 -5.26 6.94
CA LEU A 414 -11.14 -5.81 7.09
C LEU A 414 -11.74 -5.99 5.69
N PHE A 415 -12.21 -7.19 5.39
CA PHE A 415 -12.75 -7.57 4.09
C PHE A 415 -14.05 -8.35 4.32
N ASP A 416 -15.02 -8.18 3.41
CA ASP A 416 -16.22 -9.01 3.40
C ASP A 416 -15.95 -10.34 2.68
N PHE A 417 -16.68 -11.41 3.03
CA PHE A 417 -16.53 -12.71 2.37
C PHE A 417 -16.95 -12.70 0.90
N SER A 418 -17.88 -11.83 0.49
CA SER A 418 -18.29 -11.67 -0.91
C SER A 418 -17.14 -11.24 -1.83
N ASN A 419 -16.13 -10.54 -1.29
CA ASN A 419 -14.91 -10.19 -2.02
C ASN A 419 -14.08 -11.43 -2.45
N PHE A 420 -14.27 -12.58 -1.77
CA PHE A 420 -13.52 -13.81 -1.98
C PHE A 420 -14.39 -14.96 -2.52
N PHE A 421 -15.65 -14.72 -2.90
CA PHE A 421 -16.51 -15.78 -3.46
C PHE A 421 -15.86 -16.51 -4.66
N PRO A 422 -15.19 -15.85 -5.63
CA PRO A 422 -14.47 -16.55 -6.69
C PRO A 422 -13.37 -17.48 -6.17
N GLU A 423 -12.61 -17.07 -5.14
CA GLU A 423 -11.55 -17.90 -4.53
C GLU A 423 -12.13 -19.11 -3.78
N ILE A 424 -13.33 -18.95 -3.20
CA ILE A 424 -14.07 -20.01 -2.51
C ILE A 424 -14.68 -21.00 -3.51
N ASP A 425 -15.22 -20.51 -4.63
CA ASP A 425 -15.75 -21.32 -5.72
C ASP A 425 -14.62 -22.10 -6.42
N ASP A 426 -13.46 -21.49 -6.70
CA ASP A 426 -12.27 -22.16 -7.22
C ASP A 426 -11.82 -23.29 -6.30
N TYR A 427 -11.76 -23.03 -4.98
CA TYR A 427 -11.37 -24.02 -3.97
C TYR A 427 -12.39 -25.15 -3.84
N TYR A 428 -13.70 -24.85 -3.88
CA TYR A 428 -14.76 -25.86 -3.85
C TYR A 428 -14.72 -26.79 -5.06
N ASN A 429 -14.48 -26.23 -6.24
CA ASN A 429 -14.39 -26.98 -7.50
C ASN A 429 -13.00 -27.63 -7.73
N CYS A 430 -12.05 -27.46 -6.80
CA CYS A 430 -10.69 -28.00 -6.84
C CYS A 430 -9.92 -27.63 -8.14
N ILE A 431 -10.04 -26.38 -8.58
CA ILE A 431 -9.56 -25.92 -9.90
C ILE A 431 -8.03 -25.94 -10.01
N GLN A 432 -7.29 -25.80 -8.92
CA GLN A 432 -5.82 -25.79 -8.92
C GLN A 432 -5.22 -27.21 -8.92
N GLY A 433 -5.98 -28.22 -8.50
CA GLY A 433 -5.57 -29.64 -8.48
C GLY A 433 -4.67 -30.04 -7.30
N PHE A 434 -4.66 -29.26 -6.22
CA PHE A 434 -3.88 -29.54 -5.00
C PHE A 434 -4.58 -29.13 -3.69
N GLU A 435 -5.88 -28.83 -3.75
CA GLU A 435 -6.78 -28.49 -2.64
C GLU A 435 -6.98 -29.68 -1.67
N LEU A 436 -6.86 -30.90 -2.19
CA LEU A 436 -6.85 -32.16 -1.43
C LEU A 436 -5.44 -32.58 -0.99
N GLY A 437 -4.41 -31.80 -1.34
CA GLY A 437 -2.99 -32.17 -1.21
C GLY A 437 -2.49 -33.08 -2.33
N VAL A 438 -1.16 -33.26 -2.37
CA VAL A 438 -0.46 -34.16 -3.29
C VAL A 438 -0.06 -35.44 -2.57
N SER A 439 -0.29 -36.59 -3.22
CA SER A 439 0.10 -37.93 -2.74
C SER A 439 1.59 -38.04 -2.40
N THR A 440 1.90 -38.84 -1.39
CA THR A 440 3.25 -39.22 -0.97
C THR A 440 3.88 -40.29 -1.85
N GLY A 441 3.08 -40.98 -2.68
CA GLY A 441 3.46 -42.18 -3.41
C GLY A 441 3.33 -43.48 -2.61
N TRP A 442 2.93 -43.43 -1.33
CA TRP A 442 2.71 -44.60 -0.47
C TRP A 442 1.27 -44.64 0.01
N LYS A 443 0.52 -45.69 -0.35
CA LYS A 443 -0.92 -45.79 -0.07
C LYS A 443 -1.21 -45.85 1.42
N THR A 444 -0.33 -46.49 2.20
CA THR A 444 -0.46 -46.58 3.67
C THR A 444 -0.28 -45.23 4.36
N LEU A 445 0.32 -44.24 3.69
CA LEU A 445 0.53 -42.88 4.22
C LEU A 445 -0.43 -41.84 3.64
N ASP A 446 -0.93 -42.01 2.41
CA ASP A 446 -1.84 -41.06 1.76
C ASP A 446 -3.17 -40.88 2.51
N ASP A 447 -3.64 -41.87 3.29
CA ASP A 447 -4.80 -41.71 4.19
C ASP A 447 -4.48 -40.84 5.44
N LEU A 448 -3.19 -40.64 5.75
CA LEU A 448 -2.70 -39.95 6.95
C LEU A 448 -2.07 -38.57 6.65
N TYR A 449 -1.41 -38.39 5.50
CA TYR A 449 -0.67 -37.16 5.18
C TYR A 449 -0.52 -36.97 3.66
N ASN A 450 -1.03 -35.85 3.14
CA ASN A 450 -0.78 -35.35 1.79
C ASN A 450 -0.11 -33.97 1.82
N ILE A 451 0.58 -33.61 0.74
CA ILE A 451 1.47 -32.45 0.67
C ILE A 451 0.72 -31.25 0.08
N VAL A 452 0.42 -30.24 0.89
CA VAL A 452 -0.23 -28.98 0.43
C VAL A 452 0.79 -27.87 0.21
N PRO A 453 0.80 -27.20 -0.97
CA PRO A 453 1.56 -25.99 -1.21
C PRO A 453 1.36 -24.92 -0.11
N GLY A 454 2.46 -24.52 0.55
CA GLY A 454 2.45 -23.44 1.53
C GLY A 454 2.19 -23.82 2.99
N GLU A 455 2.07 -25.12 3.30
CA GLU A 455 2.10 -25.63 4.68
C GLU A 455 3.54 -25.88 5.19
N LEU A 456 3.69 -25.94 6.52
CA LEU A 456 4.95 -26.30 7.20
C LEU A 456 4.82 -27.66 7.89
N THR A 457 5.58 -28.65 7.44
CA THR A 457 5.70 -29.97 8.07
C THR A 457 7.01 -30.05 8.87
N VAL A 458 6.92 -30.31 10.17
CA VAL A 458 8.11 -30.59 11.00
C VAL A 458 8.35 -32.10 11.04
N ILE A 459 9.60 -32.51 10.80
CA ILE A 459 10.01 -33.92 10.84
C ILE A 459 11.00 -34.11 11.99
N THR A 460 10.76 -35.13 12.82
CA THR A 460 11.67 -35.50 13.90
C THR A 460 11.88 -37.02 13.96
N GLY A 461 12.67 -37.49 14.93
CA GLY A 461 13.17 -38.86 15.01
C GLY A 461 14.62 -38.87 15.49
N VAL A 462 14.97 -39.91 16.26
CA VAL A 462 16.31 -40.10 16.84
C VAL A 462 17.43 -40.11 15.78
N PRO A 463 18.70 -39.88 16.15
CA PRO A 463 19.82 -40.10 15.24
C PRO A 463 19.79 -41.48 14.59
N ASN A 464 20.16 -41.54 13.31
CA ASN A 464 20.14 -42.73 12.46
C ASN A 464 18.75 -43.40 12.30
N SER A 465 17.64 -42.64 12.42
CA SER A 465 16.29 -43.14 12.12
C SER A 465 15.89 -43.08 10.63
N GLY A 466 16.69 -42.47 9.75
CA GLY A 466 16.41 -42.41 8.31
C GLY A 466 15.59 -41.21 7.82
N LYS A 467 15.43 -40.15 8.64
CA LYS A 467 14.68 -38.92 8.29
C LYS A 467 14.96 -38.40 6.88
N SER A 468 16.21 -38.03 6.58
CA SER A 468 16.62 -37.45 5.29
C SER A 468 16.45 -38.44 4.13
N GLU A 469 16.69 -39.74 4.39
CA GLU A 469 16.52 -40.82 3.41
C GLU A 469 15.04 -40.96 2.98
N TRP A 470 14.13 -40.87 3.95
CA TRP A 470 12.69 -40.88 3.73
C TRP A 470 12.19 -39.60 3.05
N ILE A 471 12.74 -38.43 3.41
CA ILE A 471 12.46 -37.16 2.72
C ILE A 471 12.90 -37.25 1.24
N ASP A 472 14.13 -37.70 0.96
CA ASP A 472 14.62 -37.88 -0.41
C ASP A 472 13.69 -38.78 -1.24
N ALA A 473 13.21 -39.88 -0.66
CA ALA A 473 12.26 -40.78 -1.32
C ALA A 473 10.90 -40.12 -1.56
N LEU A 474 10.38 -39.38 -0.58
CA LEU A 474 9.14 -38.62 -0.73
C LEU A 474 9.26 -37.59 -1.87
N LEU A 475 10.38 -36.85 -1.94
CA LEU A 475 10.57 -35.86 -3.00
C LEU A 475 10.74 -36.50 -4.38
N CYS A 476 11.37 -37.67 -4.47
CA CYS A 476 11.41 -38.45 -5.71
C CYS A 476 9.99 -38.87 -6.16
N ASN A 477 9.15 -39.36 -5.25
CA ASN A 477 7.76 -39.73 -5.56
C ASN A 477 6.92 -38.53 -6.05
N ILE A 478 7.07 -37.36 -5.43
CA ILE A 478 6.35 -36.13 -5.82
C ILE A 478 6.90 -35.59 -7.15
N ASN A 479 8.20 -35.73 -7.43
CA ASN A 479 8.80 -35.40 -8.72
C ASN A 479 8.30 -36.33 -9.84
N GLU A 480 8.31 -37.65 -9.63
CA GLU A 480 7.86 -38.67 -10.60
C GLU A 480 6.35 -38.57 -10.90
N SER A 481 5.53 -38.17 -9.92
CA SER A 481 4.06 -38.06 -10.07
C SER A 481 3.55 -36.74 -10.63
N CYS A 482 4.13 -35.59 -10.24
CA CYS A 482 3.61 -34.26 -10.64
C CYS A 482 4.69 -33.20 -10.90
N GLY A 483 5.94 -33.60 -11.17
CA GLY A 483 6.99 -32.73 -11.69
C GLY A 483 7.33 -31.55 -10.78
N TRP A 484 7.23 -31.72 -9.45
CA TRP A 484 7.68 -30.70 -8.51
C TRP A 484 9.21 -30.62 -8.50
N LYS A 485 9.68 -29.39 -8.27
CA LYS A 485 11.10 -29.05 -8.13
C LYS A 485 11.37 -28.54 -6.72
N PHE A 486 12.58 -28.79 -6.24
CA PHE A 486 12.88 -28.69 -4.81
C PHE A 486 14.16 -27.90 -4.52
N ALA A 487 14.15 -27.19 -3.39
CA ALA A 487 15.34 -26.57 -2.82
C ALA A 487 15.79 -27.34 -1.57
N PHE A 488 17.06 -27.71 -1.49
CA PHE A 488 17.67 -28.37 -0.34
C PHE A 488 18.60 -27.41 0.40
N CYS A 489 18.21 -26.99 1.60
CA CYS A 489 19.14 -26.48 2.61
C CYS A 489 19.59 -27.65 3.49
N SER A 490 20.39 -28.57 2.92
CA SER A 490 20.97 -29.70 3.64
C SER A 490 22.46 -29.42 3.90
N MET A 491 22.85 -29.46 5.17
CA MET A 491 24.22 -29.15 5.60
C MET A 491 25.01 -30.40 6.04
N GLU A 492 24.33 -31.44 6.55
CA GLU A 492 24.98 -32.72 6.95
C GLU A 492 25.45 -33.56 5.74
N ASN A 493 24.72 -33.58 4.62
CA ASN A 493 25.07 -34.42 3.47
C ASN A 493 26.11 -33.74 2.56
N LYS A 494 27.18 -34.45 2.18
CA LYS A 494 28.06 -34.00 1.09
C LYS A 494 27.34 -34.09 -0.25
N VAL A 495 27.65 -33.19 -1.18
CA VAL A 495 27.00 -33.11 -2.51
C VAL A 495 27.08 -34.45 -3.26
N GLN A 496 28.21 -35.14 -3.20
CA GLN A 496 28.41 -36.45 -3.84
C GLN A 496 27.53 -37.54 -3.21
N GLU A 497 27.41 -37.52 -1.88
CA GLU A 497 26.63 -38.49 -1.09
C GLU A 497 25.12 -38.26 -1.27
N HIS A 498 24.67 -37.01 -1.37
CA HIS A 498 23.27 -36.68 -1.62
C HIS A 498 22.86 -36.95 -3.08
N ALA A 499 23.71 -36.59 -4.05
CA ALA A 499 23.49 -36.92 -5.45
C ALA A 499 23.39 -38.44 -5.66
N MET A 500 24.27 -39.23 -5.03
CA MET A 500 24.21 -40.69 -5.02
C MET A 500 22.84 -41.18 -4.52
N LYS A 501 22.42 -40.78 -3.31
CA LYS A 501 21.13 -41.17 -2.71
C LYS A 501 19.91 -40.87 -3.59
N LEU A 502 19.91 -39.75 -4.31
CA LEU A 502 18.81 -39.35 -5.18
C LEU A 502 18.84 -40.14 -6.51
N LEU A 503 20.02 -40.36 -7.08
CA LEU A 503 20.21 -41.17 -8.30
C LEU A 503 19.80 -42.64 -8.08
N GLU A 504 20.14 -43.23 -6.94
CA GLU A 504 19.80 -44.62 -6.61
C GLU A 504 18.28 -44.84 -6.52
N LYS A 505 17.55 -43.84 -6.00
CA LYS A 505 16.07 -43.83 -5.93
C LYS A 505 15.42 -43.64 -7.31
N HIS A 506 16.00 -42.79 -8.16
CA HIS A 506 15.47 -42.48 -9.49
C HIS A 506 15.74 -43.56 -10.53
N ILE A 507 16.99 -44.03 -10.61
CA ILE A 507 17.45 -45.06 -11.55
C ILE A 507 17.10 -46.47 -11.04
N LYS A 508 16.81 -46.61 -9.73
CA LYS A 508 16.32 -47.85 -9.10
C LYS A 508 17.38 -48.97 -9.18
N LYS A 509 18.66 -48.56 -9.11
CA LYS A 509 19.91 -49.35 -9.12
C LYS A 509 20.95 -48.71 -8.18
N PRO A 510 21.89 -49.49 -7.60
CA PRO A 510 22.96 -48.93 -6.76
C PRO A 510 23.98 -48.13 -7.60
N PHE A 511 24.69 -47.21 -6.96
CA PHE A 511 25.74 -46.39 -7.58
C PHE A 511 27.09 -47.12 -7.64
N PHE A 512 27.39 -47.94 -6.61
CA PHE A 512 28.63 -48.71 -6.50
C PHE A 512 28.39 -50.22 -6.51
N ASN A 513 29.20 -50.95 -7.30
CA ASN A 513 29.35 -52.40 -7.15
C ASN A 513 30.09 -52.69 -5.82
N SER A 514 29.34 -52.76 -4.73
CA SER A 514 29.88 -52.94 -3.37
C SER A 514 28.87 -53.69 -2.47
N ARG A 515 29.23 -53.95 -1.21
CA ARG A 515 28.48 -54.84 -0.30
C ARG A 515 27.00 -54.45 -0.06
N TYR A 516 26.58 -53.20 -0.31
CA TYR A 516 25.17 -52.81 -0.17
C TYR A 516 24.34 -52.99 -1.44
N GLY A 517 24.97 -53.18 -2.61
CA GLY A 517 24.28 -53.45 -3.89
C GLY A 517 23.82 -54.91 -4.04
N GLU A 518 24.23 -55.78 -3.12
CA GLU A 518 23.91 -57.21 -3.07
C GLU A 518 24.21 -57.95 -4.40
N SER A 519 23.18 -58.32 -5.16
CA SER A 519 23.30 -58.96 -6.48
C SER A 519 22.84 -58.07 -7.64
N VAL A 520 22.50 -56.80 -7.37
CA VAL A 520 21.99 -55.85 -8.37
C VAL A 520 23.14 -55.15 -9.08
N GLU A 521 23.10 -55.11 -10.41
CA GLU A 521 24.07 -54.37 -11.22
C GLU A 521 23.92 -52.86 -10.98
N ARG A 522 25.04 -52.17 -10.75
CA ARG A 522 25.05 -50.71 -10.61
C ARG A 522 24.52 -49.99 -11.86
N MET A 523 24.10 -48.73 -11.67
CA MET A 523 23.80 -47.83 -12.78
C MET A 523 24.98 -47.71 -13.76
N SER A 524 24.65 -47.77 -15.06
CA SER A 524 25.61 -47.59 -16.15
C SER A 524 26.03 -46.12 -16.29
N LEU A 525 27.07 -45.87 -17.09
CA LEU A 525 27.52 -44.50 -17.37
C LEU A 525 26.44 -43.68 -18.11
N LEU A 526 25.61 -44.31 -18.93
CA LEU A 526 24.52 -43.63 -19.65
C LEU A 526 23.41 -43.20 -18.67
N GLU A 527 22.95 -44.13 -17.84
CA GLU A 527 21.95 -43.85 -16.78
C GLU A 527 22.47 -42.77 -15.79
N LEU A 528 23.78 -42.71 -15.55
CA LEU A 528 24.40 -41.68 -14.71
C LEU A 528 24.36 -40.28 -15.36
N GLU A 529 24.63 -40.13 -16.66
CA GLU A 529 24.53 -38.81 -17.32
C GLU A 529 23.07 -38.36 -17.52
N GLU A 530 22.16 -39.29 -17.78
CA GLU A 530 20.71 -39.02 -17.81
C GLU A 530 20.23 -38.59 -16.41
N GLY A 531 20.60 -39.35 -15.36
CA GLY A 531 20.28 -39.03 -13.97
C GLY A 531 20.87 -37.70 -13.49
N LYS A 532 22.08 -37.31 -13.91
CA LYS A 532 22.63 -35.96 -13.64
C LYS A 532 21.79 -34.86 -14.28
N THR A 533 21.24 -35.11 -15.46
CA THR A 533 20.35 -34.15 -16.15
C THR A 533 19.05 -33.99 -15.38
N TRP A 534 18.45 -35.09 -14.92
CA TRP A 534 17.28 -35.08 -14.02
C TRP A 534 17.54 -34.38 -12.69
N LEU A 535 18.69 -34.65 -12.04
CA LEU A 535 19.10 -33.96 -10.80
C LEU A 535 19.15 -32.45 -10.97
N SER A 536 19.82 -31.98 -12.03
CA SER A 536 20.02 -30.56 -12.31
C SER A 536 18.72 -29.81 -12.61
N ASP A 537 17.74 -30.51 -13.20
CA ASP A 537 16.41 -29.94 -13.46
C ASP A 537 15.50 -29.94 -12.22
N SER A 538 15.62 -30.96 -11.35
CA SER A 538 14.67 -31.23 -10.27
C SER A 538 15.08 -30.68 -8.89
N PHE A 539 16.37 -30.57 -8.60
CA PHE A 539 16.88 -30.25 -7.26
C PHE A 539 17.92 -29.14 -7.29
N HIS A 540 17.78 -28.16 -6.39
CA HIS A 540 18.68 -27.01 -6.29
C HIS A 540 19.22 -26.89 -4.86
N LEU A 541 20.54 -26.89 -4.72
CA LEU A 541 21.19 -26.87 -3.41
C LEU A 541 21.36 -25.43 -2.91
N ILE A 542 20.93 -25.19 -1.67
CA ILE A 542 21.24 -24.00 -0.87
C ILE A 542 22.35 -24.43 0.08
N ARG A 543 23.59 -24.04 -0.23
CA ARG A 543 24.78 -24.37 0.57
C ARG A 543 25.48 -23.09 0.99
N TYR A 544 25.92 -23.05 2.24
CA TYR A 544 26.83 -22.03 2.74
C TYR A 544 28.26 -22.55 2.57
N GLU A 545 29.18 -21.72 2.08
CA GLU A 545 30.55 -22.14 1.72
C GLU A 545 31.66 -21.47 2.55
N ASP A 546 31.31 -20.51 3.41
CA ASP A 546 32.19 -19.88 4.39
C ASP A 546 32.13 -20.60 5.77
N ASP A 547 33.10 -20.34 6.66
CA ASP A 547 33.24 -20.98 7.99
C ASP A 547 32.14 -20.65 9.03
N ALA A 548 30.99 -20.10 8.63
CA ALA A 548 29.88 -19.70 9.52
C ALA A 548 28.59 -20.48 9.23
N LEU A 549 27.64 -20.44 10.16
CA LEU A 549 26.32 -21.06 9.94
C LEU A 549 25.38 -20.13 9.15
N PRO A 550 24.51 -20.67 8.27
CA PRO A 550 23.54 -19.87 7.54
C PRO A 550 22.39 -19.41 8.43
N SER A 551 22.03 -18.11 8.37
CA SER A 551 20.85 -17.58 9.04
C SER A 551 19.56 -17.90 8.28
N ILE A 552 18.45 -18.07 8.99
CA ILE A 552 17.16 -18.44 8.37
C ILE A 552 16.68 -17.42 7.33
N ASP A 553 16.94 -16.13 7.52
CA ASP A 553 16.55 -15.09 6.56
C ASP A 553 17.30 -15.22 5.23
N TRP A 554 18.57 -15.64 5.27
CA TRP A 554 19.40 -15.92 4.10
C TRP A 554 18.91 -17.17 3.36
N VAL A 555 18.60 -18.25 4.08
CA VAL A 555 18.03 -19.48 3.50
C VAL A 555 16.71 -19.19 2.79
N LEU A 556 15.78 -18.46 3.43
CA LEU A 556 14.49 -18.11 2.83
C LEU A 556 14.63 -17.12 1.65
N MET A 557 15.64 -16.26 1.65
CA MET A 557 15.97 -15.37 0.53
C MET A 557 16.49 -16.14 -0.71
N LEU A 558 17.33 -17.15 -0.51
CA LEU A 558 17.77 -18.03 -1.59
C LEU A 558 16.65 -18.97 -2.07
N ALA A 559 15.84 -19.51 -1.15
CA ALA A 559 14.68 -20.31 -1.52
C ALA A 559 13.67 -19.51 -2.36
N LYS A 560 13.40 -18.24 -2.00
CA LYS A 560 12.60 -17.31 -2.83
C LYS A 560 13.20 -17.13 -4.22
N SER A 561 14.53 -17.06 -4.32
CA SER A 561 15.24 -16.91 -5.60
C SER A 561 15.15 -18.19 -6.45
N ALA A 562 15.17 -19.37 -5.83
CA ALA A 562 14.99 -20.66 -6.52
C ALA A 562 13.54 -20.85 -7.03
N ILE A 563 12.54 -20.44 -6.25
CA ILE A 563 11.12 -20.42 -6.66
C ILE A 563 10.96 -19.54 -7.91
N LEU A 564 11.49 -18.30 -7.89
CA LEU A 564 11.37 -17.34 -8.99
C LEU A 564 12.15 -17.72 -10.26
N ARG A 565 13.23 -18.52 -10.16
CA ARG A 565 14.07 -18.90 -11.30
C ARG A 565 13.77 -20.26 -11.88
N TYR A 566 13.37 -21.22 -11.05
CA TYR A 566 13.29 -22.63 -11.42
C TYR A 566 11.91 -23.26 -11.17
N GLY A 567 10.96 -22.52 -10.58
CA GLY A 567 9.61 -23.03 -10.32
C GLY A 567 9.52 -24.02 -9.14
N VAL A 568 10.45 -23.91 -8.18
CA VAL A 568 10.45 -24.72 -6.95
C VAL A 568 9.10 -24.64 -6.23
N ARG A 569 8.56 -25.79 -5.82
CA ARG A 569 7.32 -25.91 -5.02
C ARG A 569 7.54 -26.49 -3.62
N GLY A 570 8.76 -26.95 -3.31
CA GLY A 570 9.10 -27.45 -1.98
C GLY A 570 10.51 -27.06 -1.51
N LEU A 571 10.66 -26.79 -0.21
CA LEU A 571 11.91 -26.47 0.46
C LEU A 571 12.15 -27.46 1.61
N VAL A 572 13.33 -28.07 1.66
CA VAL A 572 13.81 -28.84 2.81
C VAL A 572 14.85 -28.04 3.55
N ILE A 573 14.75 -27.99 4.89
CA ILE A 573 15.81 -27.49 5.77
C ILE A 573 16.17 -28.63 6.72
N ASP A 574 17.39 -29.15 6.59
CA ASP A 574 17.85 -30.37 7.26
C ASP A 574 19.33 -30.29 7.69
N PRO A 575 19.65 -30.23 9.01
CA PRO A 575 18.77 -30.09 10.17
C PRO A 575 18.65 -28.65 10.70
N TYR A 576 17.71 -28.43 11.63
CA TYR A 576 17.60 -27.23 12.47
C TYR A 576 18.93 -26.76 13.07
N ASN A 577 19.73 -27.71 13.56
CA ASN A 577 20.94 -27.45 14.35
C ASN A 577 22.06 -26.78 13.54
N GLU A 578 22.05 -26.89 12.21
CA GLU A 578 23.06 -26.32 11.31
C GLU A 578 22.64 -24.92 10.78
N LEU A 579 21.83 -24.20 11.55
CA LEU A 579 21.44 -22.81 11.29
C LEU A 579 22.06 -21.88 12.33
N ASP A 580 22.29 -20.62 11.96
CA ASP A 580 22.82 -19.63 12.90
C ASP A 580 21.81 -19.30 14.02
N HIS A 581 22.11 -19.80 15.22
CA HIS A 581 21.34 -19.59 16.45
C HIS A 581 21.83 -18.39 17.28
N GLN A 582 22.70 -17.52 16.73
CA GLN A 582 23.02 -16.24 17.36
C GLN A 582 21.75 -15.44 17.66
N ARG A 583 21.66 -14.98 18.91
CA ARG A 583 20.48 -14.30 19.47
C ARG A 583 20.92 -13.16 20.39
N PRO A 584 20.19 -12.03 20.45
CA PRO A 584 20.44 -11.00 21.43
C PRO A 584 20.41 -11.55 22.87
N ILE A 585 21.20 -10.97 23.77
CA ILE A 585 21.36 -11.44 25.17
C ILE A 585 20.02 -11.58 25.91
N HIS A 586 19.03 -10.77 25.55
CA HIS A 586 17.69 -10.77 26.17
C HIS A 586 16.67 -11.69 25.48
N GLN A 587 17.05 -12.45 24.45
CA GLN A 587 16.16 -13.37 23.74
C GLN A 587 16.39 -14.83 24.16
N THR A 588 15.33 -15.47 24.63
CA THR A 588 15.37 -16.92 24.91
C THR A 588 15.38 -17.74 23.62
N GLU A 589 15.87 -18.97 23.70
CA GLU A 589 15.84 -19.93 22.59
C GLU A 589 14.40 -20.21 22.12
N THR A 590 13.46 -20.28 23.06
CA THR A 590 12.05 -20.48 22.75
C THR A 590 11.47 -19.32 21.95
N GLU A 591 11.80 -18.07 22.28
CA GLU A 591 11.38 -16.89 21.47
C GLU A 591 12.06 -16.86 20.09
N TYR A 592 13.35 -17.18 20.02
CA TYR A 592 14.08 -17.32 18.75
C TYR A 592 13.42 -18.35 17.83
N VAL A 593 13.17 -19.57 18.32
CA VAL A 593 12.48 -20.64 17.57
C VAL A 593 11.06 -20.20 17.20
N SER A 594 10.36 -19.52 18.11
CA SER A 594 9.02 -18.97 17.88
C SER A 594 9.01 -18.01 16.67
N LEU A 595 10.00 -17.13 16.57
CA LEU A 595 10.14 -16.15 15.48
C LEU A 595 10.63 -16.80 14.19
N MET A 596 11.63 -17.68 14.25
CA MET A 596 12.15 -18.46 13.12
C MET A 596 11.02 -19.24 12.41
N LEU A 597 10.24 -20.03 13.16
CA LEU A 597 9.10 -20.78 12.62
C LEU A 597 7.99 -19.85 12.09
N THR A 598 7.85 -18.64 12.64
CA THR A 598 6.89 -17.65 12.12
C THR A 598 7.36 -17.08 10.77
N LYS A 599 8.66 -16.89 10.57
CA LYS A 599 9.24 -16.52 9.26
C LYS A 599 9.02 -17.63 8.23
N ILE A 600 9.38 -18.88 8.58
CA ILE A 600 9.22 -20.05 7.71
C ILE A 600 7.75 -20.24 7.30
N LYS A 601 6.82 -20.22 8.25
CA LYS A 601 5.39 -20.37 7.97
C LYS A 601 4.81 -19.24 7.10
N ARG A 602 5.31 -18.01 7.27
CA ARG A 602 4.95 -16.87 6.41
C ARG A 602 5.51 -17.03 4.99
N PHE A 603 6.76 -17.47 4.86
CA PHE A 603 7.38 -17.77 3.57
C PHE A 603 6.60 -18.83 2.80
N ALA A 604 6.30 -19.97 3.46
CA ALA A 604 5.56 -21.08 2.87
C ALA A 604 4.24 -20.59 2.26
N ARG A 605 3.39 -19.96 3.07
CA ARG A 605 2.08 -19.43 2.65
C ARG A 605 2.16 -18.32 1.60
N HIS A 606 3.18 -17.46 1.66
CA HIS A 606 3.33 -16.34 0.71
C HIS A 606 3.82 -16.79 -0.67
N HIS A 607 4.48 -17.95 -0.76
CA HIS A 607 5.07 -18.45 -1.99
C HIS A 607 4.46 -19.75 -2.50
N SER A 608 3.36 -20.23 -1.88
CA SER A 608 2.74 -21.53 -2.16
C SER A 608 3.78 -22.66 -2.27
N CYS A 609 4.72 -22.67 -1.32
CA CYS A 609 5.85 -23.59 -1.29
C CYS A 609 5.80 -24.40 0.00
N HIS A 610 5.71 -25.73 -0.09
CA HIS A 610 5.71 -26.59 1.09
C HIS A 610 7.08 -26.57 1.76
N VAL A 611 7.15 -26.50 3.09
CA VAL A 611 8.43 -26.54 3.82
C VAL A 611 8.48 -27.75 4.72
N TRP A 612 9.47 -28.62 4.49
CA TRP A 612 9.87 -29.66 5.45
C TRP A 612 11.02 -29.14 6.30
N PHE A 613 10.85 -29.22 7.61
CA PHE A 613 11.81 -28.70 8.58
C PHE A 613 12.22 -29.79 9.56
N VAL A 614 13.46 -30.26 9.47
CA VAL A 614 13.95 -31.36 10.31
C VAL A 614 14.50 -30.82 11.63
N ALA A 615 13.97 -31.31 12.75
CA ALA A 615 14.40 -30.90 14.08
C ALA A 615 14.62 -32.13 14.97
N HIS A 616 15.79 -32.22 15.61
CA HIS A 616 16.20 -33.42 16.34
C HIS A 616 15.66 -33.42 17.78
N PRO A 617 15.35 -34.60 18.36
CA PRO A 617 15.04 -34.70 19.78
C PRO A 617 16.26 -34.33 20.64
N ARG A 618 15.99 -33.91 21.87
CA ARG A 618 16.99 -33.77 22.94
C ARG A 618 17.62 -35.15 23.24
N GLN A 619 18.72 -35.16 24.00
CA GLN A 619 19.32 -36.41 24.44
C GLN A 619 18.36 -37.17 25.38
N LEU A 620 17.73 -38.22 24.84
CA LEU A 620 16.77 -39.06 25.55
C LEU A 620 17.53 -39.96 26.56
N HIS A 621 17.32 -39.70 27.83
CA HIS A 621 17.90 -40.50 28.91
C HIS A 621 17.07 -41.79 29.08
N ASN A 622 17.75 -42.94 29.22
CA ASN A 622 17.13 -44.27 29.34
C ASN A 622 16.11 -44.60 28.22
N TRP A 623 16.44 -44.26 26.97
CA TRP A 623 15.58 -44.48 25.81
C TRP A 623 15.37 -45.96 25.48
N GLY A 624 14.19 -46.50 25.83
CA GLY A 624 13.78 -47.88 25.54
C GLY A 624 13.23 -48.09 24.13
N GLY A 625 13.95 -47.68 23.09
CA GLY A 625 13.66 -48.01 21.68
C GLY A 625 12.49 -47.27 20.99
N MET A 626 11.49 -46.81 21.74
CA MET A 626 10.22 -46.26 21.18
C MET A 626 10.39 -44.98 20.32
N PRO A 627 9.44 -44.67 19.40
CA PRO A 627 9.41 -43.37 18.71
C PRO A 627 9.41 -42.19 19.70
N PRO A 628 10.23 -41.14 19.48
CA PRO A 628 10.22 -39.95 20.34
C PRO A 628 8.91 -39.17 20.25
N ASN A 629 8.56 -38.48 21.33
CA ASN A 629 7.43 -37.56 21.36
C ASN A 629 7.79 -36.26 20.60
N LEU A 630 6.81 -35.60 20.00
CA LEU A 630 7.00 -34.26 19.42
C LEU A 630 7.47 -33.22 20.45
N TYR A 631 7.15 -33.40 21.74
CA TYR A 631 7.63 -32.53 22.81
C TYR A 631 9.11 -32.77 23.18
N ASP A 632 9.72 -33.86 22.70
CA ASP A 632 11.14 -34.15 22.93
C ASP A 632 12.07 -33.32 22.04
N ILE A 633 11.55 -32.61 21.04
CA ILE A 633 12.32 -31.78 20.10
C ILE A 633 13.16 -30.74 20.88
N SER A 634 14.42 -30.54 20.44
CA SER A 634 15.33 -29.59 21.08
C SER A 634 14.83 -28.13 20.97
N GLY A 635 15.32 -27.28 21.86
CA GLY A 635 14.99 -25.86 21.92
C GLY A 635 13.58 -25.50 22.42
N SER A 636 12.50 -25.90 21.72
CA SER A 636 11.16 -25.40 22.03
C SER A 636 9.96 -26.24 21.58
N ALA A 637 8.92 -26.31 22.41
CA ALA A 637 7.60 -26.81 22.03
C ALA A 637 6.93 -25.99 20.89
N HIS A 638 7.48 -24.82 20.52
CA HIS A 638 6.96 -24.05 19.39
C HIS A 638 7.03 -24.77 18.03
N PHE A 639 7.90 -25.79 17.87
CA PHE A 639 7.87 -26.65 16.68
C PHE A 639 6.46 -27.23 16.45
N ILE A 640 5.85 -27.80 17.48
CA ILE A 640 4.47 -28.33 17.45
C ILE A 640 3.45 -27.20 17.29
N ASN A 641 3.62 -26.11 18.05
CA ASN A 641 2.61 -25.04 18.11
C ASN A 641 2.51 -24.24 16.80
N LYS A 642 3.55 -24.24 15.95
CA LYS A 642 3.61 -23.42 14.72
C LYS A 642 3.64 -24.20 13.42
N CYS A 643 4.07 -25.46 13.39
CA CYS A 643 3.88 -26.30 12.20
C CYS A 643 2.38 -26.44 11.87
N ASP A 644 2.07 -26.86 10.65
CA ASP A 644 0.75 -27.37 10.30
C ASP A 644 0.72 -28.87 10.59
N ASN A 645 1.71 -29.60 10.06
CA ASN A 645 1.82 -31.05 10.21
C ASN A 645 3.10 -31.43 10.98
N ALA A 646 3.12 -32.59 11.61
CA ALA A 646 4.29 -33.11 12.32
C ALA A 646 4.39 -34.64 12.22
N ILE A 647 5.57 -35.11 11.83
CA ILE A 647 5.86 -36.52 11.55
C ILE A 647 7.09 -36.96 12.35
N VAL A 648 7.04 -38.14 12.95
CA VAL A 648 8.21 -38.80 13.56
C VAL A 648 8.61 -39.96 12.68
N ILE A 649 9.85 -39.97 12.19
CA ILE A 649 10.42 -41.13 11.48
C ILE A 649 11.14 -42.00 12.50
N HIS A 650 10.61 -43.20 12.73
CA HIS A 650 11.18 -44.21 13.61
C HIS A 650 11.56 -45.43 12.79
N ARG A 651 12.79 -45.90 12.93
CA ARG A 651 13.27 -47.13 12.31
C ARG A 651 13.36 -48.21 13.38
N ASN A 652 12.80 -49.39 13.09
CA ASN A 652 12.90 -50.53 14.00
C ASN A 652 14.38 -50.95 14.21
N ARG A 653 14.69 -51.40 15.43
CA ARG A 653 16.03 -51.83 15.85
C ARG A 653 16.06 -53.26 16.40
N ASP A 654 14.90 -53.84 16.70
CA ASP A 654 14.77 -55.14 17.36
C ASP A 654 13.85 -56.05 16.51
N ASP A 655 14.39 -57.19 16.05
CA ASP A 655 13.72 -58.12 15.11
C ASP A 655 12.63 -58.98 15.76
N ILE A 656 12.07 -58.52 16.90
CA ILE A 656 11.12 -59.26 17.75
C ILE A 656 9.68 -59.07 17.25
N ASP A 657 9.28 -57.81 17.04
CA ASP A 657 7.91 -57.45 16.67
C ASP A 657 7.74 -57.14 15.17
N ASN A 658 8.82 -56.74 14.49
CA ASN A 658 8.83 -56.36 13.07
C ASN A 658 10.22 -56.64 12.44
N PRO A 659 10.32 -56.80 11.11
CA PRO A 659 11.61 -56.91 10.42
C PRO A 659 12.52 -55.67 10.60
N LEU A 660 13.84 -55.87 10.71
CA LEU A 660 14.87 -54.80 10.83
C LEU A 660 14.99 -53.81 9.64
N ASN A 661 14.28 -54.06 8.53
CA ASN A 661 14.15 -53.14 7.39
C ASN A 661 12.82 -52.37 7.37
N THR A 662 12.00 -52.46 8.43
CA THR A 662 10.81 -51.61 8.58
C THR A 662 11.16 -50.21 9.07
N THR A 663 10.45 -49.21 8.54
CA THR A 663 10.45 -47.83 9.02
C THR A 663 9.00 -47.40 9.25
N GLN A 664 8.71 -46.98 10.47
CA GLN A 664 7.43 -46.44 10.90
C GLN A 664 7.40 -44.92 10.64
N VAL A 665 6.40 -44.48 9.88
CA VAL A 665 6.10 -43.08 9.60
C VAL A 665 4.95 -42.66 10.51
N CYS A 666 5.32 -42.08 11.64
CA CYS A 666 4.38 -41.75 12.70
C CYS A 666 3.83 -40.34 12.50
N VAL A 667 2.64 -40.22 11.89
CA VAL A 667 1.96 -38.94 11.74
C VAL A 667 1.37 -38.54 13.09
N ARG A 668 1.88 -37.47 13.69
CA ARG A 668 1.55 -37.05 15.07
C ARG A 668 0.80 -35.72 15.13
N LYS A 669 0.71 -35.01 14.01
CA LYS A 669 -0.18 -33.85 13.84
C LYS A 669 -0.51 -33.66 12.37
N ILE A 670 -1.79 -33.41 12.10
CA ILE A 670 -2.29 -32.79 10.87
C ILE A 670 -3.14 -31.59 11.29
N ARG A 671 -2.98 -30.43 10.64
CA ARG A 671 -3.85 -29.25 10.89
C ARG A 671 -5.03 -29.20 9.93
N ASN A 672 -4.76 -29.54 8.67
CA ASN A 672 -5.73 -29.44 7.59
C ASN A 672 -6.51 -30.75 7.49
N LYS A 673 -7.77 -30.74 7.90
CA LYS A 673 -8.63 -31.95 7.96
C LYS A 673 -8.92 -32.63 6.61
N VAL A 674 -8.50 -32.03 5.50
CA VAL A 674 -8.75 -32.54 4.14
C VAL A 674 -7.65 -33.51 3.70
N ILE A 675 -6.43 -33.40 4.26
CA ILE A 675 -5.22 -34.04 3.73
C ILE A 675 -4.79 -35.29 4.50
N GLY A 676 -5.60 -35.76 5.46
CA GLY A 676 -5.33 -36.94 6.27
C GLY A 676 -5.57 -36.75 7.77
N GLY A 677 -4.98 -37.62 8.59
CA GLY A 677 -5.20 -37.71 10.03
C GLY A 677 -3.99 -38.21 10.82
N ILE A 678 -4.14 -38.28 12.14
CA ILE A 678 -3.10 -38.79 13.05
C ILE A 678 -3.14 -40.33 13.04
N GLY A 679 -1.99 -40.96 12.83
CA GLY A 679 -1.87 -42.42 12.72
C GLY A 679 -0.42 -42.86 12.48
N ASP A 680 -0.23 -44.15 12.22
CA ASP A 680 1.06 -44.76 11.92
C ASP A 680 0.98 -45.56 10.61
N ALA A 681 1.88 -45.28 9.68
CA ALA A 681 2.15 -46.10 8.51
C ALA A 681 3.48 -46.85 8.70
N THR A 682 3.62 -48.03 8.11
CA THR A 682 4.87 -48.81 8.16
C THR A 682 5.30 -49.18 6.75
N LEU A 683 6.53 -48.79 6.39
CA LEU A 683 7.11 -48.97 5.07
C LEU A 683 8.32 -49.91 5.13
N LEU A 684 8.52 -50.69 4.07
CA LEU A 684 9.72 -51.50 3.86
C LEU A 684 10.81 -50.65 3.20
N TYR A 685 11.97 -50.56 3.85
CA TYR A 685 13.15 -49.89 3.31
C TYR A 685 13.99 -50.85 2.45
N ASP A 686 14.24 -50.45 1.21
CA ASP A 686 15.14 -51.09 0.26
C ASP A 686 16.54 -50.48 0.41
N ARG A 687 17.49 -51.27 0.93
CA ARG A 687 18.87 -50.83 1.15
C ARG A 687 19.68 -50.66 -0.13
N VAL A 688 19.31 -51.31 -1.22
CA VAL A 688 20.04 -51.29 -2.49
C VAL A 688 19.76 -49.99 -3.27
N THR A 689 18.53 -49.48 -3.18
CA THR A 689 18.05 -48.32 -3.96
C THR A 689 17.68 -47.10 -3.11
N GLY A 690 17.63 -47.23 -1.78
CA GLY A 690 17.15 -46.19 -0.87
C GLY A 690 15.62 -45.96 -0.93
N LEU A 691 14.88 -46.80 -1.64
CA LEU A 691 13.42 -46.68 -1.78
C LEU A 691 12.68 -47.17 -0.53
N PHE A 692 11.47 -46.65 -0.35
CA PHE A 692 10.49 -47.16 0.62
C PHE A 692 9.28 -47.71 -0.14
N ARG A 693 8.69 -48.79 0.35
CA ARG A 693 7.55 -49.48 -0.27
C ARG A 693 6.46 -49.74 0.77
N ASP A 694 5.19 -49.69 0.37
CA ASP A 694 4.08 -50.15 1.22
C ASP A 694 4.26 -51.63 1.62
N ILE A 695 3.78 -52.00 2.81
CA ILE A 695 3.56 -53.41 3.17
C ILE A 695 2.25 -53.86 2.51
N ASN A 696 2.29 -54.99 1.78
CA ASN A 696 1.12 -55.59 1.11
C ASN A 696 0.24 -56.38 2.08
#